data_AF-A0A669F0S4-F1
#
_entry.id   AF-A0A669F0S4-F1
#
_cell.length_a   1.000
_cell.length_b   1.000
_cell.length_c   1.000
_cell.angle_alpha   90.00
_cell.angle_beta   90.00
_cell.angle_gamma   90.00
#
_symmetry.space_group_name_H-M   'P 1'
#
loop_
_entity.id
_entity.type
_entity.pdbx_description
1 polymer ?
#
loop_
_entity_poly.entity_id
_entity_poly.type
_entity_poly.pdbx_seq_one_letter_code
_entity_poly.pdbx_strand_id
1 'polypeptide(L)'
;MSLSSGGWAHSSPDHTPDHSAALPSHYGASPSQLGCHTVLMSVRVSVCHSGIRPLCLPGAGDESLRLQISMDPGKSGEFRLALLENGGTGRSATIAEFDLRSVNYEVKSPKCHELSLAVPPHDRISFNFRCEQEAQEWATVVMSSLREAHRGQSPRRDTCIELTKAIEAGDMQSASAFAATLAHQRAALRIQPSTRDHEYNEVNLAVVVEDSSSSCCVTVKVFPHMTTASLKQQMFLEYGFHPRVQRWVIGQCLCVDHRSLASYGVRQHGDTAFLYLLSARHARLTPQALQQDQESILLFSPSSQSSPNPPLPSLCFSLNASGGLERQNIRDLINLEMPQLDKALSPKTSPTQGWSCPSCTYINKPTRPGCEICSTDRPENYVVPGGYQPDTLELRRIQKEKEAIRQYQQAREEERRQNFARLVMMDGQDLVPNPESVECRICYAGLQPGDGILLRECLHCFCRECLRSVIMLSEEPEVSCPYRDDTYSCSCFLQEREIRALVPAEEYERWLQRGLSVAESRCEGSYHCATPDCLGWCVYEDTVNVFHCPVCKKHNCLICKSIHEGMNCKQYQDDLAARAINDSAARRTTHLLNTLVQSGEAMRCPQCGIIVQKRDGCDWLRCTVCHTEICWVTRGPRWGPRGPGDTSGGCRCNVNNRKCHPKCQNCH
;
A
#
# COMPACT_ATOMS: atom_id res chain seq x y z
N MET A 1 25.15 19.62 44.95
CA MET A 1 26.52 19.26 44.52
C MET A 1 26.59 19.53 43.02
N SER A 2 27.31 20.51 42.46
CA SER A 2 28.51 21.25 42.90
C SER A 2 29.72 20.33 43.14
N LEU A 3 30.91 20.51 42.53
CA LEU A 3 31.38 21.41 41.44
C LEU A 3 32.77 20.91 40.97
N SER A 4 33.36 21.54 39.93
CA SER A 4 34.82 21.61 39.66
C SER A 4 35.58 20.35 39.19
N SER A 5 36.85 20.40 38.73
CA SER A 5 37.52 21.27 37.72
C SER A 5 39.03 20.94 37.64
N GLY A 6 39.59 20.86 36.42
CA GLY A 6 41.05 20.87 36.14
C GLY A 6 41.83 19.56 36.45
N GLY A 7 43.07 19.39 35.97
CA GLY A 7 43.78 20.19 34.95
C GLY A 7 45.32 20.03 34.94
N TRP A 8 45.92 20.16 33.75
CA TRP A 8 47.32 20.53 33.43
C TRP A 8 48.51 19.64 33.90
N ALA A 9 49.34 19.25 32.93
CA ALA A 9 50.79 19.06 33.07
C ALA A 9 51.50 19.39 31.73
N HIS A 10 52.71 19.94 31.76
CA HIS A 10 53.45 20.44 30.58
C HIS A 10 54.67 19.59 30.23
N SER A 11 55.10 19.65 28.95
CA SER A 11 56.51 19.48 28.54
C SER A 11 56.86 20.35 27.33
N SER A 12 57.89 21.19 27.47
CA SER A 12 58.63 21.99 26.46
C SER A 12 59.98 22.33 27.14
N PRO A 13 61.11 22.63 26.46
CA PRO A 13 61.29 23.57 25.32
C PRO A 13 62.10 22.91 24.16
N ASP A 14 62.82 23.55 23.21
CA ASP A 14 63.49 24.86 23.23
C ASP A 14 63.91 25.45 21.85
N HIS A 15 64.25 26.76 21.89
CA HIS A 15 65.04 27.62 20.98
C HIS A 15 64.43 28.17 19.64
N THR A 16 64.79 29.44 19.40
CA THR A 16 64.48 30.39 18.29
C THR A 16 65.69 31.35 18.13
N PRO A 17 65.76 32.40 17.26
CA PRO A 17 64.90 32.86 16.14
C PRO A 17 65.68 32.82 14.76
N ASP A 18 65.87 33.79 13.84
CA ASP A 18 65.51 35.23 13.73
C ASP A 18 65.57 35.89 12.31
N HIS A 19 65.08 37.15 12.26
CA HIS A 19 65.09 38.26 11.28
C HIS A 19 65.91 38.26 9.94
N SER A 20 65.16 38.19 8.83
CA SER A 20 65.07 39.14 7.66
C SER A 20 66.28 39.92 7.08
N ALA A 21 66.55 39.77 5.76
CA ALA A 21 66.92 40.86 4.83
C ALA A 21 66.86 40.51 3.30
N ALA A 22 66.39 41.46 2.48
CA ALA A 22 66.66 41.79 1.06
C ALA A 22 66.77 40.76 -0.11
N LEU A 23 66.09 41.13 -1.21
CA LEU A 23 66.18 40.73 -2.64
C LEU A 23 67.57 40.98 -3.29
N PRO A 24 67.96 40.44 -4.49
CA PRO A 24 67.14 40.51 -5.73
C PRO A 24 67.28 39.47 -6.90
N SER A 25 66.19 39.36 -7.67
CA SER A 25 66.12 39.04 -9.13
C SER A 25 66.56 37.63 -9.62
N HIS A 26 66.21 37.13 -10.81
CA HIS A 26 65.58 37.70 -12.03
C HIS A 26 64.59 36.72 -12.70
N TYR A 27 63.76 37.24 -13.63
CA TYR A 27 62.80 36.56 -14.52
C TYR A 27 61.58 35.88 -13.85
N GLY A 28 60.34 36.19 -14.24
CA GLY A 28 59.90 37.20 -15.21
C GLY A 28 58.39 37.43 -15.14
N ALA A 29 57.94 38.67 -15.38
CA ALA A 29 56.52 39.02 -15.33
C ALA A 29 55.81 38.68 -16.65
N SER A 30 54.56 38.22 -16.54
CA SER A 30 53.56 38.25 -17.61
C SER A 30 52.23 38.69 -17.01
N PRO A 31 51.42 39.52 -17.69
CA PRO A 31 50.24 40.14 -17.11
C PRO A 31 49.09 39.14 -16.94
N SER A 32 48.25 39.36 -15.93
CA SER A 32 46.93 38.74 -15.85
C SER A 32 46.09 39.23 -17.04
N GLN A 33 45.95 38.37 -18.07
CA GLN A 33 45.08 38.63 -19.20
C GLN A 33 43.65 38.88 -18.72
N LEU A 34 42.94 39.82 -19.37
CA LEU A 34 41.51 40.00 -19.15
C LEU A 34 40.81 38.69 -19.48
N GLY A 35 39.97 38.18 -18.57
CA GLY A 35 39.17 36.98 -18.80
C GLY A 35 38.31 37.14 -20.06
N CYS A 36 38.50 36.26 -21.04
CA CYS A 36 37.80 36.31 -22.32
C CYS A 36 36.38 35.75 -22.17
N HIS A 37 35.53 36.48 -21.44
CA HIS A 37 34.15 36.07 -21.19
C HIS A 37 33.36 36.02 -22.50
N THR A 38 32.99 34.81 -22.92
CA THR A 38 32.18 34.58 -24.11
C THR A 38 30.73 34.91 -23.76
N VAL A 39 30.16 35.90 -24.46
CA VAL A 39 28.75 36.29 -24.29
C VAL A 39 27.86 35.31 -25.04
N LEU A 40 26.94 34.66 -24.31
CA LEU A 40 26.06 33.62 -24.84
C LEU A 40 24.72 34.18 -25.34
N MET A 41 24.18 35.17 -24.62
CA MET A 41 23.01 35.93 -25.05
C MET A 41 22.98 37.29 -24.33
N SER A 42 22.37 38.30 -24.95
CA SER A 42 22.04 39.54 -24.26
C SER A 42 20.80 40.22 -24.82
N VAL A 43 19.86 40.56 -23.94
CA VAL A 43 18.50 41.01 -24.25
C VAL A 43 18.15 42.27 -23.47
N ARG A 44 17.29 43.14 -24.02
CA ARG A 44 16.83 44.36 -23.35
C ARG A 44 15.57 44.06 -22.52
N VAL A 45 15.49 44.61 -21.32
CA VAL A 45 14.36 44.40 -20.39
C VAL A 45 14.02 45.68 -19.64
N SER A 46 12.79 45.80 -19.13
CA SER A 46 12.47 46.74 -18.05
C SER A 46 12.26 46.00 -16.74
N VAL A 47 12.50 46.68 -15.60
CA VAL A 47 12.52 46.06 -14.27
C VAL A 47 11.34 46.53 -13.43
N CYS A 48 10.61 45.61 -12.83
CA CYS A 48 9.59 45.88 -11.83
C CYS A 48 10.07 45.42 -10.45
N HIS A 49 9.92 46.28 -9.44
CA HIS A 49 10.57 46.12 -8.14
C HIS A 49 9.58 45.89 -7.00
N SER A 50 9.84 44.92 -6.13
CA SER A 50 8.96 44.56 -5.01
C SER A 50 9.70 44.01 -3.79
N GLY A 51 10.54 44.82 -3.13
CA GLY A 51 11.05 44.48 -1.79
C GLY A 51 12.42 45.00 -1.37
N ILE A 52 12.49 46.28 -0.96
CA ILE A 52 13.43 46.84 0.05
C ILE A 52 14.89 46.31 0.07
N ARG A 53 15.68 46.70 -0.93
CA ARG A 53 16.78 47.67 -0.72
C ARG A 53 17.18 48.31 -2.05
N PRO A 54 17.48 49.61 -2.10
CA PRO A 54 17.79 50.27 -3.37
C PRO A 54 19.20 49.88 -3.83
N LEU A 55 19.27 48.98 -4.82
CA LEU A 55 20.18 49.23 -5.93
C LEU A 55 19.75 50.56 -6.53
N CYS A 56 20.58 51.60 -6.40
CA CYS A 56 20.33 52.92 -6.96
C CYS A 56 20.50 52.91 -8.48
N LEU A 57 19.60 52.20 -9.17
CA LEU A 57 19.35 52.35 -10.60
C LEU A 57 19.08 53.83 -10.87
N PRO A 58 19.84 54.47 -11.78
CA PRO A 58 19.53 55.83 -12.21
C PRO A 58 18.13 55.92 -12.81
N GLY A 59 17.54 57.12 -12.78
CA GLY A 59 16.23 57.40 -13.38
C GLY A 59 16.29 57.42 -14.92
N ALA A 60 16.56 56.26 -15.52
CA ALA A 60 16.62 56.05 -16.96
C ALA A 60 15.36 55.32 -17.46
N GLY A 61 14.80 55.77 -18.59
CA GLY A 61 13.56 55.20 -19.15
C GLY A 61 13.71 53.80 -19.74
N ASP A 62 12.58 53.19 -20.13
CA ASP A 62 12.32 51.80 -20.58
C ASP A 62 13.28 51.16 -21.63
N GLU A 63 14.29 51.87 -22.11
CA GLU A 63 15.25 51.45 -23.13
C GLU A 63 16.68 51.21 -22.61
N SER A 64 17.02 51.59 -21.37
CA SER A 64 18.42 51.60 -20.89
C SER A 64 18.95 50.27 -20.38
N LEU A 65 18.08 49.36 -19.91
CA LEU A 65 18.50 48.16 -19.18
C LEU A 65 18.61 46.91 -20.07
N ARG A 66 19.65 46.12 -19.80
CA ARG A 66 20.04 44.94 -20.59
C ARG A 66 20.52 43.82 -19.67
N LEU A 67 19.94 42.64 -19.82
CA LEU A 67 20.50 41.42 -19.23
C LEU A 67 21.54 40.80 -20.17
N GLN A 68 22.57 40.20 -19.61
CA GLN A 68 23.61 39.49 -20.35
C GLN A 68 24.02 38.23 -19.59
N ILE A 69 24.14 37.12 -20.32
CA ILE A 69 24.68 35.86 -19.79
C ILE A 69 25.97 35.52 -20.53
N SER A 70 27.01 35.21 -19.79
CA SER A 70 28.35 34.88 -20.30
C SER A 70 28.95 33.68 -19.59
N MET A 71 30.01 33.11 -20.18
CA MET A 71 30.82 32.06 -19.58
C MET A 71 32.32 32.34 -19.75
N ASP A 72 33.15 31.76 -18.90
CA ASP A 72 34.60 31.73 -19.09
C ASP A 72 34.98 30.45 -19.88
N PRO A 73 35.49 30.54 -21.12
CA PRO A 73 35.88 29.36 -21.90
C PRO A 73 37.08 28.61 -21.31
N GLY A 74 37.85 29.23 -20.40
CA GLY A 74 38.89 28.56 -19.61
C GLY A 74 38.34 27.75 -18.43
N LYS A 75 37.04 27.87 -18.10
CA LYS A 75 36.43 27.25 -16.92
C LYS A 75 35.05 26.67 -17.20
N SER A 76 35.03 25.40 -17.60
CA SER A 76 33.79 24.65 -17.83
C SER A 76 32.86 24.70 -16.60
N GLY A 77 31.67 25.27 -16.77
CA GLY A 77 30.65 25.39 -15.73
C GLY A 77 30.67 26.68 -14.90
N GLU A 78 31.57 27.64 -15.13
CA GLU A 78 31.40 29.01 -14.60
C GLU A 78 30.59 29.87 -15.59
N PHE A 79 29.34 30.16 -15.23
CA PHE A 79 28.42 31.03 -15.96
C PHE A 79 28.05 32.24 -15.11
N ARG A 80 27.95 33.42 -15.74
CA ARG A 80 27.68 34.68 -15.06
C ARG A 80 26.51 35.40 -15.68
N LEU A 81 25.72 36.05 -14.84
CA LEU A 81 24.52 36.79 -15.21
C LEU A 81 24.68 38.24 -14.78
N ALA A 82 24.77 39.16 -15.75
CA ALA A 82 24.95 40.59 -15.50
C ALA A 82 23.69 41.38 -15.88
N LEU A 83 23.35 42.36 -15.04
CA LEU A 83 22.42 43.43 -15.37
C LEU A 83 23.24 44.68 -15.70
N LEU A 84 23.03 45.22 -16.90
CA LEU A 84 23.80 46.31 -17.50
C LEU A 84 22.90 47.52 -17.76
N GLU A 85 23.41 48.71 -17.49
CA GLU A 85 22.83 49.99 -17.93
C GLU A 85 23.59 50.52 -19.16
N ASN A 86 22.85 50.97 -20.17
CA ASN A 86 23.44 51.50 -21.39
C ASN A 86 23.44 53.04 -21.41
N GLY A 87 24.52 53.64 -20.91
CA GLY A 87 24.73 55.09 -21.00
C GLY A 87 24.88 55.57 -22.44
N GLY A 88 24.38 56.78 -22.73
CA GLY A 88 24.31 57.38 -24.08
C GLY A 88 25.66 57.66 -24.76
N THR A 89 26.79 57.31 -24.14
CA THR A 89 28.16 57.43 -24.66
C THR A 89 28.73 56.11 -25.21
N GLY A 90 27.92 55.06 -25.31
CA GLY A 90 28.31 53.79 -25.94
C GLY A 90 29.17 52.87 -25.06
N ARG A 91 29.28 53.17 -23.75
CA ARG A 91 29.84 52.26 -22.74
C ARG A 91 28.71 51.81 -21.82
N SER A 92 28.43 50.51 -21.80
CA SER A 92 27.49 49.92 -20.85
C SER A 92 28.19 49.68 -19.50
N ALA A 93 27.48 49.91 -18.39
CA ALA A 93 27.99 49.75 -17.03
C ALA A 93 27.27 48.60 -16.31
N THR A 94 28.01 47.77 -15.58
CA THR A 94 27.43 46.68 -14.79
C THR A 94 26.81 47.23 -13.50
N ILE A 95 25.49 47.04 -13.35
CA ILE A 95 24.74 47.37 -12.13
C ILE A 95 24.92 46.27 -11.09
N ALA A 96 24.77 45.02 -11.54
CA ALA A 96 24.86 43.82 -10.71
C ALA A 96 25.37 42.65 -11.54
N GLU A 97 26.14 41.76 -10.92
CA GLU A 97 26.66 40.52 -11.50
C GLU A 97 26.42 39.38 -10.52
N PHE A 98 25.89 38.26 -11.01
CA PHE A 98 25.56 37.09 -10.23
C PHE A 98 26.27 35.85 -10.80
N ASP A 99 26.77 34.97 -9.94
CA ASP A 99 27.06 33.58 -10.32
C ASP A 99 25.73 32.90 -10.63
N LEU A 100 25.62 32.26 -11.79
CA LEU A 100 24.39 31.57 -12.18
C LEU A 100 24.02 30.42 -11.23
N ARG A 101 24.97 29.90 -10.44
CA ARG A 101 24.75 28.86 -9.42
C ARG A 101 24.05 29.35 -8.16
N SER A 102 24.12 30.64 -7.83
CA SER A 102 23.47 31.21 -6.62
C SER A 102 22.07 31.78 -6.89
N VAL A 103 21.55 31.55 -8.10
CA VAL A 103 20.35 32.17 -8.66
C VAL A 103 19.28 31.14 -8.99
N ASN A 104 18.08 31.34 -8.46
CA ASN A 104 16.86 30.68 -8.91
C ASN A 104 16.17 31.56 -9.98
N TYR A 105 15.78 30.96 -11.10
CA TYR A 105 15.16 31.65 -12.25
C TYR A 105 13.79 31.03 -12.58
N GLU A 106 12.76 31.85 -12.75
CA GLU A 106 11.39 31.39 -12.96
C GLU A 106 10.65 32.19 -14.04
N VAL A 107 9.90 31.52 -14.92
CA VAL A 107 9.04 32.13 -15.93
C VAL A 107 7.66 32.36 -15.33
N LYS A 108 7.27 33.62 -15.06
CA LYS A 108 5.96 33.96 -14.45
C LYS A 108 4.86 34.19 -15.49
N SER A 109 5.21 34.72 -16.65
CA SER A 109 4.33 34.84 -17.82
C SER A 109 5.16 34.88 -19.10
N PRO A 110 4.55 34.75 -20.31
CA PRO A 110 5.27 34.78 -21.60
C PRO A 110 6.13 36.03 -21.86
N LYS A 111 5.98 37.11 -21.08
CA LYS A 111 6.83 38.32 -21.15
C LYS A 111 7.42 38.75 -19.81
N CYS A 112 7.20 38.04 -18.71
CA CYS A 112 7.66 38.44 -17.38
C CYS A 112 8.33 37.28 -16.65
N HIS A 113 9.63 37.39 -16.43
CA HIS A 113 10.43 36.36 -15.75
C HIS A 113 11.09 36.94 -14.50
N GLU A 114 11.26 36.11 -13.47
CA GLU A 114 11.75 36.51 -12.15
C GLU A 114 13.08 35.82 -11.83
N LEU A 115 13.96 36.56 -11.16
CA LEU A 115 15.20 36.11 -10.56
C LEU A 115 15.10 36.23 -9.04
N SER A 116 15.60 35.24 -8.31
CA SER A 116 15.72 35.28 -6.85
C SER A 116 17.02 34.65 -6.36
N LEU A 117 17.60 35.21 -5.29
CA LEU A 117 18.84 34.69 -4.70
C LEU A 117 18.57 33.46 -3.81
N ALA A 118 19.36 32.40 -4.00
CA ALA A 118 19.23 31.15 -3.26
C ALA A 118 19.70 31.24 -1.79
N VAL A 119 20.50 32.25 -1.46
CA VAL A 119 21.01 32.52 -0.10
C VAL A 119 20.38 33.83 0.42
N PRO A 120 19.99 33.93 1.70
CA PRO A 120 19.44 35.17 2.26
C PRO A 120 20.39 36.39 2.15
N PRO A 121 19.87 37.60 1.91
CA PRO A 121 18.45 37.93 1.71
C PRO A 121 17.94 37.43 0.35
N HIS A 122 16.70 36.93 0.33
CA HIS A 122 16.06 36.40 -0.87
C HIS A 122 15.52 37.53 -1.75
N ASP A 123 16.41 38.40 -2.20
CA ASP A 123 16.09 39.53 -3.05
C ASP A 123 15.52 39.03 -4.39
N ARG A 124 14.44 39.68 -4.84
CA ARG A 124 13.67 39.28 -6.04
C ARG A 124 13.66 40.41 -7.06
N ILE A 125 13.96 40.07 -8.31
CA ILE A 125 13.99 41.02 -9.44
C ILE A 125 13.12 40.46 -10.56
N SER A 126 12.06 41.17 -10.92
CA SER A 126 11.17 40.81 -12.05
C SER A 126 11.52 41.63 -13.28
N PHE A 127 11.66 40.95 -14.42
CA PHE A 127 12.06 41.51 -15.71
C PHE A 127 10.96 41.33 -16.74
N ASN A 128 10.56 42.42 -17.41
CA ASN A 128 9.66 42.41 -18.55
C ASN A 128 10.43 42.48 -19.88
N PHE A 129 10.00 41.66 -20.83
CA PHE A 129 10.58 41.50 -22.17
C PHE A 129 9.67 42.12 -23.23
N ARG A 130 10.24 42.56 -24.36
CA ARG A 130 9.49 43.33 -25.39
C ARG A 130 8.49 42.44 -26.11
N CYS A 131 8.94 41.27 -26.54
CA CYS A 131 8.13 40.23 -27.15
C CYS A 131 8.36 38.87 -26.47
N GLU A 132 7.41 37.96 -26.69
CA GLU A 132 7.45 36.60 -26.12
C GLU A 132 8.58 35.77 -26.72
N GLN A 133 9.02 36.10 -27.95
CA GLN A 133 10.17 35.47 -28.59
C GLN A 133 11.49 35.82 -27.88
N GLU A 134 11.78 37.09 -27.63
CA GLU A 134 12.97 37.52 -26.86
C GLU A 134 12.98 36.88 -25.45
N ALA A 135 11.81 36.81 -24.81
CA ALA A 135 11.64 36.13 -23.53
C ALA A 135 11.96 34.63 -23.63
N GLN A 136 11.37 33.92 -24.59
CA GLN A 136 11.52 32.47 -24.77
C GLN A 136 12.94 32.08 -25.17
N GLU A 137 13.59 32.84 -26.06
CA GLU A 137 15.00 32.64 -26.43
C GLU A 137 15.92 32.85 -25.23
N TRP A 138 15.72 33.95 -24.48
CA TRP A 138 16.49 34.23 -23.27
C TRP A 138 16.31 33.15 -22.19
N ALA A 139 15.07 32.76 -21.88
CA ALA A 139 14.77 31.71 -20.91
C ALA A 139 15.35 30.35 -21.33
N THR A 140 15.40 30.06 -22.64
CA THR A 140 16.03 28.85 -23.17
C THR A 140 17.53 28.83 -22.89
N VAL A 141 18.24 29.95 -23.13
CA VAL A 141 19.69 30.08 -22.87
C VAL A 141 20.00 30.10 -21.37
N VAL A 142 19.22 30.81 -20.56
CA VAL A 142 19.42 30.85 -19.09
C VAL A 142 19.17 29.47 -18.49
N MET A 143 18.10 28.78 -18.87
CA MET A 143 17.82 27.44 -18.34
C MET A 143 18.77 26.35 -18.87
N SER A 144 19.32 26.47 -20.09
CA SER A 144 20.37 25.54 -20.55
C SER A 144 21.68 25.77 -19.79
N SER A 145 22.08 27.02 -19.59
CA SER A 145 23.27 27.41 -18.82
C SER A 145 23.15 27.04 -17.34
N LEU A 146 21.95 27.18 -16.73
CA LEU A 146 21.68 26.69 -15.37
C LEU A 146 21.83 25.16 -15.26
N ARG A 147 21.37 24.40 -16.26
CA ARG A 147 21.57 22.94 -16.29
C ARG A 147 23.04 22.56 -16.43
N GLU A 148 23.84 23.37 -17.12
CA GLU A 148 25.29 23.14 -17.29
C GLU A 148 26.11 23.57 -16.06
N ALA A 149 25.78 24.71 -15.45
CA ALA A 149 26.39 25.17 -14.20
C ALA A 149 26.26 24.11 -13.08
N HIS A 150 25.10 23.45 -13.00
CA HIS A 150 24.81 22.38 -12.05
C HIS A 150 25.30 20.97 -12.48
N ARG A 151 25.87 20.80 -13.68
CA ARG A 151 26.55 19.53 -14.04
C ARG A 151 27.90 19.37 -13.32
N GLY A 152 28.56 20.48 -12.97
CA GLY A 152 29.88 20.48 -12.33
C GLY A 152 29.90 20.22 -10.81
N GLN A 153 28.76 20.34 -10.12
CA GLN A 153 28.62 20.03 -8.69
C GLN A 153 27.34 19.23 -8.46
N SER A 154 27.49 17.99 -8.01
CA SER A 154 26.34 17.15 -7.63
C SER A 154 26.29 17.06 -6.09
N PRO A 155 25.47 17.88 -5.39
CA PRO A 155 25.37 17.84 -3.93
C PRO A 155 24.91 16.47 -3.40
N ARG A 156 24.25 15.68 -4.26
CA ARG A 156 23.96 14.26 -4.06
C ARG A 156 25.19 13.45 -3.64
N ARG A 157 26.37 13.72 -4.22
CA ARG A 157 27.59 12.91 -3.98
C ARG A 157 28.10 13.06 -2.55
N ASP A 158 28.13 14.28 -2.03
CA ASP A 158 28.62 14.56 -0.69
C ASP A 158 27.61 14.06 0.36
N THR A 159 26.31 14.24 0.10
CA THR A 159 25.26 13.67 0.97
C THR A 159 25.27 12.12 0.95
N CYS A 160 25.63 11.48 -0.17
CA CYS A 160 25.87 10.03 -0.19
C CYS A 160 27.08 9.59 0.64
N ILE A 161 28.15 10.39 0.68
CA ILE A 161 29.35 10.10 1.48
C ILE A 161 29.02 10.20 2.98
N GLU A 162 28.31 11.25 3.40
CA GLU A 162 27.90 11.39 4.80
C GLU A 162 26.83 10.36 5.21
N LEU A 163 25.90 9.99 4.32
CA LEU A 163 25.01 8.85 4.54
C LEU A 163 25.80 7.54 4.73
N THR A 164 26.82 7.30 3.91
CA THR A 164 27.66 6.09 4.01
C THR A 164 28.38 6.04 5.36
N LYS A 165 28.99 7.16 5.79
CA LYS A 165 29.65 7.27 7.11
C LYS A 165 28.66 7.06 8.26
N ALA A 166 27.47 7.65 8.20
CA ALA A 166 26.46 7.49 9.24
C ALA A 166 25.99 6.04 9.37
N ILE A 167 25.84 5.32 8.25
CA ILE A 167 25.55 3.89 8.22
C ILE A 167 26.72 3.07 8.78
N GLU A 168 27.96 3.33 8.36
CA GLU A 168 29.15 2.64 8.89
C GLU A 168 29.36 2.88 10.40
N ALA A 169 28.93 4.02 10.92
CA ALA A 169 28.98 4.36 12.35
C ALA A 169 27.76 3.89 13.16
N GLY A 170 26.71 3.38 12.51
CA GLY A 170 25.44 2.99 13.17
C GLY A 170 24.56 4.16 13.64
N ASP A 171 24.85 5.39 13.22
CA ASP A 171 24.05 6.57 13.57
C ASP A 171 22.77 6.65 12.72
N MET A 172 21.70 6.03 13.25
CA MET A 172 20.37 6.05 12.65
C MET A 172 19.79 7.45 12.48
N GLN A 173 20.12 8.42 13.35
CA GLN A 173 19.54 9.76 13.26
C GLN A 173 20.15 10.51 12.07
N SER A 174 21.48 10.59 12.00
CA SER A 174 22.16 11.23 10.87
C SER A 174 21.89 10.49 9.56
N ALA A 175 21.89 9.15 9.56
CA ALA A 175 21.56 8.37 8.38
C ALA A 175 20.12 8.66 7.87
N SER A 176 19.14 8.77 8.76
CA SER A 176 17.76 9.11 8.37
C SER A 176 17.66 10.51 7.75
N ALA A 177 18.39 11.50 8.28
CA ALA A 177 18.41 12.86 7.77
C ALA A 177 19.06 12.96 6.38
N PHE A 178 20.20 12.29 6.16
CA PHE A 178 20.86 12.26 4.85
C PHE A 178 20.05 11.44 3.82
N ALA A 179 19.44 10.34 4.22
CA ALA A 179 18.56 9.55 3.35
C ALA A 179 17.30 10.34 2.93
N ALA A 180 16.64 11.03 3.87
CA ALA A 180 15.52 11.92 3.57
C ALA A 180 15.92 13.06 2.63
N THR A 181 17.12 13.64 2.81
CA THR A 181 17.67 14.68 1.92
C THR A 181 17.87 14.14 0.50
N LEU A 182 18.45 12.96 0.34
CA LEU A 182 18.65 12.31 -0.96
C LEU A 182 17.33 11.91 -1.65
N ALA A 183 16.32 11.52 -0.86
CA ALA A 183 14.97 11.23 -1.36
C ALA A 183 14.27 12.48 -1.92
N HIS A 184 14.33 13.61 -1.21
CA HIS A 184 13.83 14.91 -1.72
C HIS A 184 14.57 15.34 -2.99
N GLN A 185 15.88 15.11 -3.07
CA GLN A 185 16.68 15.34 -4.27
C GLN A 185 16.41 14.33 -5.41
N ARG A 186 15.53 13.33 -5.22
CA ARG A 186 15.26 12.22 -6.15
C ARG A 186 16.55 11.55 -6.67
N ALA A 187 17.50 11.30 -5.77
CA ALA A 187 18.77 10.68 -6.10
C ALA A 187 18.58 9.18 -6.42
N ALA A 188 19.10 8.72 -7.57
CA ALA A 188 19.19 7.30 -7.87
C ALA A 188 20.36 6.70 -7.09
N LEU A 189 20.06 5.93 -6.04
CA LEU A 189 21.05 5.30 -5.16
C LEU A 189 21.20 3.81 -5.52
N ARG A 190 22.42 3.28 -5.38
CA ARG A 190 22.70 1.85 -5.42
C ARG A 190 23.43 1.44 -4.16
N ILE A 191 22.78 0.64 -3.33
CA ILE A 191 23.39 0.07 -2.12
C ILE A 191 24.26 -1.13 -2.56
N GLN A 192 25.49 -1.18 -2.07
CA GLN A 192 26.35 -2.37 -2.13
C GLN A 192 26.93 -2.62 -0.74
N PRO A 193 26.84 -3.83 -0.19
CA PRO A 193 27.52 -4.19 1.06
C PRO A 193 29.03 -3.98 0.93
N SER A 194 29.63 -3.30 1.92
CA SER A 194 31.07 -3.03 1.95
C SER A 194 31.84 -4.31 2.27
N THR A 195 32.53 -4.88 1.29
CA THR A 195 33.34 -6.10 1.44
C THR A 195 34.69 -5.79 2.09
N ARG A 196 34.68 -5.22 3.29
CA ARG A 196 35.90 -5.12 4.12
C ARG A 196 36.16 -6.47 4.76
N ASP A 197 37.37 -6.97 4.59
CA ASP A 197 37.76 -8.33 4.94
C ASP A 197 37.45 -8.66 6.41
N HIS A 198 36.52 -9.59 6.60
CA HIS A 198 36.33 -10.31 7.86
C HIS A 198 36.74 -11.75 7.58
N GLU A 199 37.52 -12.36 8.47
CA GLU A 199 38.03 -13.72 8.25
C GLU A 199 36.85 -14.72 8.17
N TYR A 200 36.51 -15.13 6.94
CA TYR A 200 35.26 -15.84 6.63
C TYR A 200 35.31 -17.32 7.03
N ASN A 201 35.23 -17.57 8.33
CA ASN A 201 35.16 -18.92 8.87
C ASN A 201 33.92 -19.69 8.37
N GLU A 202 34.15 -20.95 8.03
CA GLU A 202 33.15 -21.92 7.59
C GLU A 202 32.30 -22.36 8.80
N VAL A 203 30.97 -22.26 8.72
CA VAL A 203 30.05 -22.58 9.82
C VAL A 203 29.27 -23.86 9.55
N ASN A 204 28.96 -24.59 10.62
CA ASN A 204 28.18 -25.82 10.57
C ASN A 204 26.70 -25.47 10.72
N LEU A 205 25.96 -25.48 9.61
CA LEU A 205 24.52 -25.24 9.55
C LEU A 205 23.77 -26.55 9.88
N ALA A 206 22.87 -26.51 10.85
CA ALA A 206 21.99 -27.64 11.17
C ALA A 206 20.76 -27.60 10.26
N VAL A 207 20.67 -28.52 9.30
CA VAL A 207 19.58 -28.58 8.31
C VAL A 207 18.61 -29.69 8.67
N VAL A 208 17.37 -29.33 9.00
CA VAL A 208 16.25 -30.28 9.04
C VAL A 208 15.76 -30.47 7.61
N VAL A 209 15.72 -31.70 7.13
CA VAL A 209 15.25 -32.06 5.78
C VAL A 209 13.92 -32.79 5.92
N GLU A 210 12.87 -32.30 5.26
CA GLU A 210 11.50 -32.85 5.37
C GLU A 210 10.88 -33.10 3.99
N ASP A 211 10.10 -34.17 3.87
CA ASP A 211 9.21 -34.43 2.74
C ASP A 211 7.75 -34.59 3.22
N SER A 212 6.85 -35.05 2.35
CA SER A 212 5.42 -35.23 2.69
C SER A 212 5.12 -36.34 3.72
N SER A 213 6.14 -37.04 4.22
CA SER A 213 6.02 -38.32 4.91
C SER A 213 7.10 -38.60 5.96
N SER A 214 8.21 -37.86 5.95
CA SER A 214 9.40 -38.13 6.75
C SER A 214 10.22 -36.87 7.00
N SER A 215 11.00 -36.88 8.07
CA SER A 215 11.99 -35.84 8.38
C SER A 215 13.29 -36.43 8.93
N CYS A 216 14.41 -35.76 8.67
CA CYS A 216 15.72 -36.08 9.24
C CYS A 216 16.55 -34.81 9.43
N CYS A 217 17.72 -34.92 10.06
CA CYS A 217 18.64 -33.79 10.28
C CYS A 217 20.02 -34.13 9.71
N VAL A 218 20.61 -33.18 8.97
CA VAL A 218 21.99 -33.24 8.46
C VAL A 218 22.74 -31.96 8.84
N THR A 219 24.07 -32.04 8.92
CA THR A 219 24.92 -30.87 9.20
C THR A 219 25.72 -30.52 7.96
N VAL A 220 25.51 -29.31 7.43
CA VAL A 220 26.14 -28.83 6.19
C VAL A 220 27.18 -27.76 6.53
N LYS A 221 28.37 -27.86 5.94
CA LYS A 221 29.40 -26.82 6.03
C LYS A 221 29.09 -25.71 5.03
N VAL A 222 28.90 -24.49 5.51
CA VAL A 222 28.50 -23.35 4.68
C VAL A 222 29.33 -22.10 5.01
N PHE A 223 29.48 -21.20 4.06
CA PHE A 223 30.03 -19.87 4.29
C PHE A 223 28.89 -18.85 4.47
N PRO A 224 28.90 -17.97 5.49
CA PRO A 224 27.83 -16.99 5.69
C PRO A 224 27.58 -16.08 4.47
N HIS A 225 28.61 -15.82 3.67
CA HIS A 225 28.50 -15.00 2.45
C HIS A 225 27.98 -15.76 1.22
N MET A 226 27.94 -17.10 1.21
CA MET A 226 27.48 -17.87 0.04
C MET A 226 25.99 -17.66 -0.20
N THR A 227 25.54 -17.83 -1.46
CA THR A 227 24.13 -17.64 -1.82
C THR A 227 23.29 -18.89 -1.57
N THR A 228 21.97 -18.73 -1.46
CA THR A 228 21.04 -19.86 -1.45
C THR A 228 21.15 -20.71 -2.73
N ALA A 229 21.48 -20.14 -3.89
CA ALA A 229 21.80 -20.91 -5.09
C ALA A 229 23.01 -21.84 -4.89
N SER A 230 24.10 -21.33 -4.30
CA SER A 230 25.29 -22.14 -3.99
C SER A 230 24.97 -23.25 -2.99
N LEU A 231 24.18 -22.97 -1.94
CA LEU A 231 23.75 -23.97 -0.97
C LEU A 231 22.89 -25.06 -1.62
N LYS A 232 21.97 -24.67 -2.52
CA LYS A 232 21.19 -25.63 -3.31
C LYS A 232 22.08 -26.53 -4.16
N GLN A 233 23.07 -25.95 -4.84
CA GLN A 233 23.99 -26.73 -5.67
C GLN A 233 24.86 -27.68 -4.83
N GLN A 234 25.37 -27.24 -3.69
CA GLN A 234 26.10 -28.08 -2.74
C GLN A 234 25.23 -29.26 -2.28
N MET A 235 23.99 -29.02 -1.88
CA MET A 235 23.06 -30.07 -1.42
C MET A 235 22.57 -31.00 -2.55
N PHE A 236 22.70 -30.59 -3.82
CA PHE A 236 22.53 -31.51 -4.96
C PHE A 236 23.76 -32.42 -5.13
N LEU A 237 24.97 -31.88 -4.99
CA LEU A 237 26.22 -32.62 -5.12
C LEU A 237 26.46 -33.60 -3.96
N GLU A 238 26.17 -33.19 -2.72
CA GLU A 238 26.41 -33.99 -1.51
C GLU A 238 25.29 -35.02 -1.24
N TYR A 239 24.02 -34.69 -1.53
CA TYR A 239 22.87 -35.52 -1.14
C TYR A 239 21.91 -35.88 -2.30
N GLY A 240 22.23 -35.50 -3.55
CA GLY A 240 21.45 -35.87 -4.74
C GLY A 240 20.12 -35.10 -4.93
N PHE A 241 19.77 -34.18 -4.05
CA PHE A 241 18.51 -33.41 -4.15
C PHE A 241 18.63 -32.29 -5.20
N HIS A 242 17.95 -32.42 -6.34
CA HIS A 242 18.01 -31.42 -7.41
C HIS A 242 17.67 -29.98 -6.94
N PRO A 243 18.35 -28.90 -7.39
CA PRO A 243 18.08 -27.53 -6.92
C PRO A 243 16.62 -27.07 -7.12
N ARG A 244 15.92 -27.66 -8.11
CA ARG A 244 14.50 -27.42 -8.40
C ARG A 244 13.52 -28.13 -7.45
N VAL A 245 13.93 -29.19 -6.75
CA VAL A 245 13.10 -29.84 -5.70
C VAL A 245 13.32 -29.22 -4.32
N GLN A 246 14.41 -28.48 -4.12
CA GLN A 246 14.77 -27.91 -2.82
C GLN A 246 14.04 -26.58 -2.53
N ARG A 247 13.28 -26.52 -1.43
CA ARG A 247 12.67 -25.29 -0.91
C ARG A 247 13.21 -24.99 0.50
N TRP A 248 14.02 -23.93 0.59
CA TRP A 248 14.72 -23.54 1.83
C TRP A 248 13.94 -22.51 2.65
N VAL A 249 13.91 -22.71 3.97
CA VAL A 249 13.47 -21.74 4.97
C VAL A 249 14.59 -21.54 6.00
N ILE A 250 15.05 -20.30 6.16
CA ILE A 250 16.13 -19.93 7.09
C ILE A 250 15.72 -18.62 7.78
N GLY A 251 15.88 -18.54 9.10
CA GLY A 251 15.46 -17.36 9.87
C GLY A 251 13.98 -17.01 9.70
N GLN A 252 13.11 -18.02 9.64
CA GLN A 252 11.66 -17.92 9.34
C GLN A 252 11.30 -17.37 7.94
N CYS A 253 12.30 -17.13 7.08
CA CYS A 253 12.12 -16.58 5.73
C CYS A 253 12.29 -17.66 4.66
N LEU A 254 11.41 -17.67 3.65
CA LEU A 254 11.58 -18.49 2.43
C LEU A 254 12.75 -17.92 1.61
N CYS A 255 13.76 -18.74 1.31
CA CYS A 255 14.99 -18.24 0.71
C CYS A 255 14.92 -18.09 -0.81
N VAL A 256 15.27 -16.91 -1.32
CA VAL A 256 15.51 -16.61 -2.74
C VAL A 256 16.99 -16.77 -3.11
N ASP A 257 17.21 -17.29 -4.32
CA ASP A 257 18.49 -17.88 -4.76
C ASP A 257 19.70 -16.92 -4.79
N HIS A 258 19.47 -15.63 -4.98
CA HIS A 258 20.52 -14.61 -5.12
C HIS A 258 20.98 -13.97 -3.79
N ARG A 259 20.32 -14.28 -2.66
CA ARG A 259 20.66 -13.73 -1.33
C ARG A 259 21.65 -14.63 -0.57
N SER A 260 22.47 -14.03 0.28
CA SER A 260 23.44 -14.73 1.12
C SER A 260 22.83 -15.33 2.39
N LEU A 261 23.41 -16.41 2.91
CA LEU A 261 22.93 -17.09 4.12
C LEU A 261 22.95 -16.18 5.36
N ALA A 262 23.96 -15.31 5.49
CA ALA A 262 24.06 -14.31 6.56
C ALA A 262 22.89 -13.32 6.56
N SER A 263 22.29 -13.04 5.40
CA SER A 263 21.10 -12.18 5.31
C SER A 263 19.84 -12.85 5.87
N TYR A 264 19.85 -14.18 6.07
CA TYR A 264 18.80 -14.95 6.74
C TYR A 264 19.17 -15.31 8.20
N GLY A 265 20.28 -14.77 8.72
CA GLY A 265 20.69 -14.95 10.11
C GLY A 265 21.82 -15.96 10.34
N VAL A 266 22.27 -16.73 9.33
CA VAL A 266 23.36 -17.70 9.49
C VAL A 266 24.69 -17.00 9.75
N ARG A 267 25.22 -17.13 10.96
CA ARG A 267 26.40 -16.40 11.46
C ARG A 267 27.37 -17.27 12.27
N GLN A 268 26.92 -18.39 12.81
CA GLN A 268 27.68 -19.23 13.75
C GLN A 268 27.35 -20.72 13.56
N HIS A 269 28.16 -21.59 14.18
CA HIS A 269 27.89 -23.04 14.17
C HIS A 269 26.64 -23.35 15.00
N GLY A 270 25.77 -24.23 14.49
CA GLY A 270 24.53 -24.63 15.16
C GLY A 270 23.30 -23.77 14.82
N ASP A 271 23.45 -22.73 14.01
CA ASP A 271 22.30 -22.03 13.41
C ASP A 271 21.49 -23.02 12.55
N THR A 272 20.17 -22.84 12.50
CA THR A 272 19.23 -23.81 11.91
C THR A 272 18.63 -23.36 10.57
N ALA A 273 18.40 -24.35 9.71
CA ALA A 273 17.73 -24.22 8.42
C ALA A 273 16.77 -25.39 8.20
N PHE A 274 15.75 -25.18 7.37
CA PHE A 274 14.78 -26.20 6.99
C PHE A 274 14.78 -26.33 5.47
N LEU A 275 14.91 -27.57 4.98
CA LEU A 275 14.85 -27.94 3.57
C LEU A 275 13.62 -28.82 3.34
N TYR A 276 12.60 -28.26 2.69
CA TYR A 276 11.44 -29.00 2.23
C TYR A 276 11.67 -29.53 0.81
N LEU A 277 11.47 -30.84 0.64
CA LEU A 277 11.67 -31.54 -0.64
C LEU A 277 10.36 -31.68 -1.42
N LEU A 278 10.33 -31.09 -2.61
CA LEU A 278 9.19 -31.18 -3.53
C LEU A 278 9.34 -32.39 -4.46
N SER A 279 8.31 -33.24 -4.54
CA SER A 279 8.27 -34.32 -5.54
C SER A 279 8.50 -33.80 -6.97
N ALA A 280 9.28 -34.49 -7.81
CA ALA A 280 9.70 -34.03 -9.15
C ALA A 280 8.59 -33.43 -10.03
N ARG A 281 7.36 -33.98 -9.97
CA ARG A 281 6.15 -33.45 -10.63
C ARG A 281 5.86 -31.98 -10.28
N HIS A 282 5.95 -31.60 -9.01
CA HIS A 282 5.72 -30.23 -8.53
C HIS A 282 6.86 -29.28 -8.92
N ALA A 283 8.10 -29.79 -8.94
CA ALA A 283 9.27 -29.08 -9.46
C ALA A 283 9.30 -28.95 -11.00
N ARG A 284 8.34 -29.58 -11.70
CA ARG A 284 8.30 -29.77 -13.17
C ARG A 284 9.61 -30.38 -13.73
N LEU A 285 10.28 -31.21 -12.93
CA LEU A 285 11.56 -31.83 -13.25
C LEU A 285 11.32 -33.12 -14.03
N THR A 286 11.79 -33.18 -15.27
CA THR A 286 11.74 -34.39 -16.11
C THR A 286 13.01 -35.23 -15.91
N PRO A 287 12.98 -36.55 -16.19
CA PRO A 287 14.19 -37.37 -16.16
C PRO A 287 15.28 -36.86 -17.12
N GLN A 288 14.88 -36.35 -18.29
CA GLN A 288 15.79 -35.76 -19.27
C GLN A 288 16.48 -34.50 -18.74
N ALA A 289 15.75 -33.60 -18.07
CA ALA A 289 16.34 -32.41 -17.47
C ALA A 289 17.30 -32.77 -16.32
N LEU A 290 16.91 -33.72 -15.46
CA LEU A 290 17.79 -34.24 -14.40
C LEU A 290 19.08 -34.84 -14.98
N GLN A 291 18.99 -35.61 -16.07
CA GLN A 291 20.15 -36.18 -16.75
C GLN A 291 21.03 -35.08 -17.37
N GLN A 292 20.45 -34.09 -18.04
CA GLN A 292 21.20 -32.96 -18.60
C GLN A 292 21.90 -32.13 -17.53
N ASP A 293 21.23 -31.86 -16.40
CA ASP A 293 21.79 -31.12 -15.29
C ASP A 293 22.92 -31.92 -14.61
N GLN A 294 22.79 -33.26 -14.49
CA GLN A 294 23.86 -34.17 -14.03
C GLN A 294 25.06 -34.23 -15.00
N GLU A 295 24.81 -34.36 -16.32
CA GLU A 295 25.85 -34.35 -17.35
C GLU A 295 26.59 -33.00 -17.38
N SER A 296 25.89 -31.88 -17.16
CA SER A 296 26.50 -30.56 -17.06
C SER A 296 27.49 -30.46 -15.89
N ILE A 297 27.16 -31.05 -14.74
CA ILE A 297 28.03 -31.08 -13.55
C ILE A 297 29.31 -31.86 -13.81
N LEU A 298 29.23 -32.98 -14.54
CA LEU A 298 30.42 -33.77 -14.91
C LEU A 298 31.32 -33.04 -15.92
N LEU A 299 30.77 -32.11 -16.69
CA LEU A 299 31.51 -31.29 -17.67
C LEU A 299 32.09 -30.01 -17.05
N PHE A 300 31.45 -29.42 -16.03
CA PHE A 300 31.89 -28.19 -15.35
C PHE A 300 32.95 -28.42 -14.26
N SER A 301 34.09 -28.97 -14.65
CA SER A 301 35.35 -28.62 -13.97
C SER A 301 35.76 -27.19 -14.38
N PRO A 302 36.33 -26.37 -13.48
CA PRO A 302 36.39 -24.93 -13.67
C PRO A 302 37.31 -24.51 -14.82
N SER A 303 36.74 -23.90 -15.86
CA SER A 303 37.47 -23.18 -16.91
C SER A 303 36.59 -22.06 -17.48
N SER A 304 37.17 -20.87 -17.59
CA SER A 304 36.44 -19.62 -17.86
C SER A 304 36.06 -19.45 -19.33
N GLN A 305 34.81 -19.04 -19.63
CA GLN A 305 34.48 -17.78 -20.32
C GLN A 305 32.98 -17.59 -20.64
N SER A 306 32.63 -16.37 -21.03
CA SER A 306 31.30 -15.81 -21.30
C SER A 306 30.74 -16.08 -22.70
N SER A 307 29.40 -16.01 -22.88
CA SER A 307 28.64 -15.40 -24.01
C SER A 307 27.10 -15.52 -23.76
N PRO A 308 26.17 -15.12 -24.65
CA PRO A 308 25.74 -13.72 -24.85
C PRO A 308 24.20 -13.50 -24.82
N ASN A 309 23.74 -12.24 -24.83
CA ASN A 309 22.31 -11.87 -24.92
C ASN A 309 21.76 -11.79 -26.36
N PRO A 310 20.52 -12.24 -26.63
CA PRO A 310 19.67 -11.84 -27.76
C PRO A 310 18.57 -10.79 -27.36
N PRO A 311 17.81 -10.20 -28.31
CA PRO A 311 17.29 -8.82 -28.15
C PRO A 311 15.76 -8.62 -27.99
N LEU A 312 15.39 -7.36 -27.75
CA LEU A 312 14.03 -6.79 -27.76
C LEU A 312 13.41 -6.68 -29.17
N PRO A 313 12.06 -6.74 -29.28
CA PRO A 313 11.28 -6.07 -30.33
C PRO A 313 10.68 -4.73 -29.85
N SER A 314 10.20 -3.90 -30.78
CA SER A 314 9.88 -2.47 -30.54
C SER A 314 8.47 -2.04 -30.96
N LEU A 315 7.88 -1.13 -30.18
CA LEU A 315 6.94 -0.03 -30.54
C LEU A 315 5.64 -0.35 -31.32
N CYS A 316 4.50 0.13 -30.81
CA CYS A 316 3.90 1.39 -31.32
C CYS A 316 2.75 1.95 -30.44
N PHE A 317 2.31 3.18 -30.76
CA PHE A 317 1.40 4.02 -29.98
C PHE A 317 -0.09 3.85 -30.33
N SER A 318 -0.98 4.23 -29.39
CA SER A 318 -2.10 5.16 -29.68
C SER A 318 -2.60 5.86 -28.39
N LEU A 319 -3.39 6.93 -28.55
CA LEU A 319 -3.62 7.97 -27.55
C LEU A 319 -4.97 7.88 -26.80
N ASN A 320 -5.05 8.62 -25.69
CA ASN A 320 -6.23 8.82 -24.85
C ASN A 320 -7.46 9.31 -25.63
N ALA A 321 -8.65 8.93 -25.14
CA ALA A 321 -9.91 9.62 -25.41
C ALA A 321 -10.54 10.10 -24.09
N SER A 322 -10.39 11.40 -23.80
CA SER A 322 -11.05 12.08 -22.66
C SER A 322 -12.10 13.04 -23.20
N GLY A 323 -13.35 12.93 -22.75
CA GLY A 323 -14.43 13.81 -23.23
C GLY A 323 -15.82 13.41 -22.77
N GLY A 324 -16.16 13.74 -21.52
CA GLY A 324 -17.54 13.70 -21.05
C GLY A 324 -18.14 15.10 -21.03
N LEU A 325 -19.31 15.29 -21.64
CA LEU A 325 -20.13 16.48 -21.42
C LEU A 325 -21.63 16.15 -21.41
N GLU A 326 -22.28 16.59 -20.33
CA GLU A 326 -23.69 16.92 -20.11
C GLU A 326 -24.84 16.06 -20.68
N ARG A 327 -25.75 15.69 -19.76
CA ARG A 327 -27.08 15.15 -20.08
C ARG A 327 -28.07 16.31 -20.28
N GLN A 328 -28.78 16.32 -21.40
CA GLN A 328 -30.08 16.98 -21.53
C GLN A 328 -31.18 15.95 -21.84
N ASN A 329 -32.43 16.23 -21.44
CA ASN A 329 -33.48 15.21 -21.33
C ASN A 329 -34.17 14.90 -22.67
N ILE A 330 -33.82 13.75 -23.26
CA ILE A 330 -34.49 13.23 -24.46
C ILE A 330 -35.77 12.47 -24.04
N ARG A 331 -36.79 13.20 -23.55
CA ARG A 331 -38.11 12.63 -23.18
C ARG A 331 -39.32 13.31 -23.82
N ASP A 332 -39.22 14.59 -24.14
CA ASP A 332 -40.42 15.42 -24.42
C ASP A 332 -40.82 15.49 -25.91
N LEU A 333 -40.21 14.67 -26.77
CA LEU A 333 -40.38 14.65 -28.23
C LEU A 333 -41.31 13.55 -28.77
N ILE A 334 -41.90 12.73 -27.90
CA ILE A 334 -42.57 11.48 -28.30
C ILE A 334 -44.05 11.66 -28.71
N ASN A 335 -44.71 12.74 -28.29
CA ASN A 335 -46.16 12.93 -28.46
C ASN A 335 -46.55 13.77 -29.69
N LEU A 336 -46.35 13.24 -30.91
CA LEU A 336 -47.08 13.68 -32.10
C LEU A 336 -47.48 12.50 -32.98
N GLU A 337 -48.79 12.37 -33.23
CA GLU A 337 -49.39 11.32 -34.05
C GLU A 337 -48.91 11.31 -35.51
N MET A 338 -49.18 10.20 -36.21
CA MET A 338 -48.68 9.90 -37.54
C MET A 338 -49.65 10.38 -38.63
N PRO A 339 -49.30 11.38 -39.47
CA PRO A 339 -50.13 11.78 -40.60
C PRO A 339 -50.16 10.66 -41.65
N GLN A 340 -51.36 10.25 -42.06
CA GLN A 340 -51.54 9.31 -43.18
C GLN A 340 -51.25 10.01 -44.51
N LEU A 341 -50.59 9.31 -45.44
CA LEU A 341 -50.01 9.91 -46.65
C LEU A 341 -51.06 10.20 -47.76
N ASP A 342 -52.29 9.74 -47.59
CA ASP A 342 -53.29 9.58 -48.65
C ASP A 342 -54.13 10.84 -48.97
N LYS A 343 -53.77 12.00 -48.41
CA LYS A 343 -54.46 13.28 -48.66
C LYS A 343 -53.49 14.45 -48.97
N ALA A 344 -52.87 14.40 -50.15
CA ALA A 344 -52.03 15.48 -50.67
C ALA A 344 -52.22 15.72 -52.19
N LEU A 345 -53.46 15.98 -52.63
CA LEU A 345 -53.79 16.34 -54.02
C LEU A 345 -54.55 17.67 -54.10
N SER A 346 -53.82 18.79 -54.12
CA SER A 346 -54.28 20.10 -54.61
C SER A 346 -53.08 21.05 -54.81
N PRO A 347 -52.84 21.58 -56.02
CA PRO A 347 -51.74 22.52 -56.25
C PRO A 347 -52.15 23.96 -55.89
N LYS A 348 -51.50 24.55 -54.88
CA LYS A 348 -51.44 26.01 -54.70
C LYS A 348 -50.01 26.43 -54.39
N THR A 349 -49.42 27.17 -55.31
CA THR A 349 -48.06 27.72 -55.19
C THR A 349 -48.09 29.07 -54.48
N SER A 350 -47.39 29.19 -53.37
CA SER A 350 -46.89 30.46 -52.84
C SER A 350 -45.38 30.36 -52.61
N PRO A 351 -44.55 31.25 -53.19
CA PRO A 351 -43.13 31.28 -52.87
C PRO A 351 -42.89 31.75 -51.42
N THR A 352 -41.68 31.52 -50.91
CA THR A 352 -41.16 32.07 -49.65
C THR A 352 -42.01 31.84 -48.39
N GLN A 353 -42.30 30.57 -48.07
CA GLN A 353 -42.32 30.13 -46.66
C GLN A 353 -41.12 29.22 -46.42
N GLY A 354 -40.27 29.61 -45.47
CA GLY A 354 -38.98 28.98 -45.18
C GLY A 354 -38.19 29.78 -44.14
N TRP A 355 -36.93 29.42 -43.89
CA TRP A 355 -36.01 30.15 -43.02
C TRP A 355 -34.67 30.40 -43.71
N SER A 356 -34.17 31.65 -43.64
CA SER A 356 -32.87 32.00 -44.20
C SER A 356 -31.74 31.52 -43.28
N CYS A 357 -30.75 30.85 -43.84
CA CYS A 357 -29.57 30.41 -43.11
C CYS A 357 -28.69 31.60 -42.69
N PRO A 358 -28.34 31.77 -41.40
CA PRO A 358 -27.52 32.91 -40.97
C PRO A 358 -26.08 32.86 -41.51
N SER A 359 -25.56 31.68 -41.89
CA SER A 359 -24.20 31.53 -42.45
C SER A 359 -24.13 31.72 -43.97
N CYS A 360 -25.07 31.15 -44.75
CA CYS A 360 -24.99 31.11 -46.21
C CYS A 360 -26.18 31.75 -46.95
N THR A 361 -27.11 32.38 -46.23
CA THR A 361 -28.34 33.05 -46.71
C THR A 361 -29.33 32.18 -47.51
N TYR A 362 -29.05 30.89 -47.71
CA TYR A 362 -29.97 29.95 -48.37
C TYR A 362 -31.30 29.82 -47.61
N ILE A 363 -32.42 29.86 -48.35
CA ILE A 363 -33.78 29.75 -47.79
C ILE A 363 -34.19 28.28 -47.71
N ASN A 364 -34.14 27.72 -46.51
CA ASN A 364 -34.49 26.34 -46.21
C ASN A 364 -36.01 26.16 -46.05
N LYS A 365 -36.49 24.93 -46.30
CA LYS A 365 -37.88 24.50 -46.03
C LYS A 365 -38.23 24.65 -44.54
N PRO A 366 -39.46 25.06 -44.16
CA PRO A 366 -39.82 25.39 -42.77
C PRO A 366 -39.50 24.30 -41.74
N THR A 367 -39.74 23.01 -42.06
CA THR A 367 -39.53 21.93 -41.09
C THR A 367 -38.06 21.54 -40.91
N ARG A 368 -37.17 21.92 -41.83
CA ARG A 368 -35.79 21.42 -41.87
C ARG A 368 -34.99 21.94 -40.66
N PRO A 369 -34.35 21.07 -39.85
CA PRO A 369 -33.70 21.47 -38.60
C PRO A 369 -32.34 22.16 -38.80
N GLY A 370 -31.66 21.92 -39.93
CA GLY A 370 -30.38 22.55 -40.29
C GLY A 370 -30.27 22.77 -41.80
N CYS A 371 -29.33 23.60 -42.23
CA CYS A 371 -29.29 24.13 -43.59
C CYS A 371 -28.92 23.07 -44.65
N GLU A 372 -29.64 23.05 -45.77
CA GLU A 372 -29.38 22.18 -46.93
C GLU A 372 -27.96 22.30 -47.49
N ILE A 373 -27.41 23.52 -47.52
CA ILE A 373 -26.16 23.83 -48.24
C ILE A 373 -24.92 23.76 -47.34
N CYS A 374 -25.03 24.18 -46.06
CA CYS A 374 -23.88 24.32 -45.16
C CYS A 374 -24.10 23.72 -43.76
N SER A 375 -25.17 22.96 -43.54
CA SER A 375 -25.54 22.29 -42.28
C SER A 375 -25.77 23.18 -41.04
N THR A 376 -25.50 24.49 -41.08
CA THR A 376 -25.82 25.45 -40.00
C THR A 376 -27.24 25.24 -39.47
N ASP A 377 -27.39 25.15 -38.15
CA ASP A 377 -28.68 24.93 -37.51
C ASP A 377 -29.73 26.01 -37.82
N ARG A 378 -31.00 25.61 -37.74
CA ARG A 378 -32.13 26.54 -37.81
C ARG A 378 -32.11 27.43 -36.56
N PRO A 379 -32.28 28.77 -36.70
CA PRO A 379 -32.39 29.67 -35.56
C PRO A 379 -33.40 29.19 -34.52
N GLU A 380 -33.01 29.16 -33.24
CA GLU A 380 -33.82 28.62 -32.14
C GLU A 380 -35.18 29.32 -31.98
N ASN A 381 -35.23 30.61 -32.35
CA ASN A 381 -36.45 31.42 -32.33
C ASN A 381 -37.38 31.20 -33.54
N TYR A 382 -37.02 30.35 -34.51
CA TYR A 382 -37.88 30.07 -35.66
C TYR A 382 -38.93 29.00 -35.33
N VAL A 383 -40.20 29.43 -35.33
CA VAL A 383 -41.36 28.54 -35.25
C VAL A 383 -41.90 28.26 -36.66
N VAL A 384 -42.22 27.00 -36.94
CA VAL A 384 -42.85 26.60 -38.22
C VAL A 384 -44.22 27.29 -38.34
N PRO A 385 -44.54 27.98 -39.45
CA PRO A 385 -45.80 28.71 -39.58
C PRO A 385 -47.04 27.82 -39.39
N GLY A 386 -47.98 28.28 -38.55
CA GLY A 386 -49.24 27.58 -38.31
C GLY A 386 -50.04 27.39 -39.60
N GLY A 387 -50.48 26.15 -39.86
CA GLY A 387 -51.17 25.78 -41.10
C GLY A 387 -50.26 25.44 -42.29
N TYR A 388 -48.93 25.47 -42.15
CA TYR A 388 -48.03 24.97 -43.18
C TYR A 388 -48.25 23.47 -43.43
N GLN A 389 -48.37 23.09 -44.71
CA GLN A 389 -48.42 21.69 -45.14
C GLN A 389 -47.11 21.33 -45.86
N PRO A 390 -46.28 20.43 -45.29
CA PRO A 390 -45.08 19.93 -45.95
C PRO A 390 -45.40 19.22 -47.27
N ASP A 391 -44.53 19.38 -48.28
CA ASP A 391 -44.70 18.71 -49.56
C ASP A 391 -44.34 17.21 -49.52
N THR A 392 -44.61 16.49 -50.61
CA THR A 392 -44.42 15.03 -50.67
C THR A 392 -42.95 14.58 -50.57
N LEU A 393 -41.98 15.46 -50.83
CA LEU A 393 -40.56 15.19 -50.61
C LEU A 393 -40.17 15.50 -49.16
N GLU A 394 -40.70 16.58 -48.60
CA GLU A 394 -40.51 16.97 -47.21
C GLU A 394 -41.12 15.95 -46.23
N LEU A 395 -42.33 15.44 -46.50
CA LEU A 395 -42.95 14.35 -45.74
C LEU A 395 -42.09 13.08 -45.76
N ARG A 396 -41.55 12.69 -46.93
CA ARG A 396 -40.63 11.55 -47.06
C ARG A 396 -39.31 11.77 -46.30
N ARG A 397 -38.81 13.01 -46.25
CA ARG A 397 -37.63 13.39 -45.45
C ARG A 397 -37.94 13.20 -43.96
N ILE A 398 -39.03 13.79 -43.46
CA ILE A 398 -39.47 13.69 -42.06
C ILE A 398 -39.73 12.25 -41.64
N GLN A 399 -40.32 11.42 -42.51
CA GLN A 399 -40.55 10.01 -42.22
C GLN A 399 -39.23 9.24 -42.07
N LYS A 400 -38.25 9.47 -42.96
CA LYS A 400 -36.90 8.88 -42.86
C LYS A 400 -36.14 9.39 -41.63
N GLU A 401 -36.26 10.68 -41.30
CA GLU A 401 -35.66 11.28 -40.09
C GLU A 401 -36.23 10.63 -38.81
N LYS A 402 -37.56 10.50 -38.70
CA LYS A 402 -38.23 9.82 -37.59
C LYS A 402 -37.83 8.35 -37.48
N GLU A 403 -37.74 7.63 -38.61
CA GLU A 403 -37.32 6.23 -38.59
C GLU A 403 -35.83 6.07 -38.22
N ALA A 404 -34.94 6.91 -38.73
CA ALA A 404 -33.52 6.88 -38.36
C ALA A 404 -33.33 7.15 -36.85
N ILE A 405 -34.08 8.09 -36.27
CA ILE A 405 -34.10 8.35 -34.82
C ILE A 405 -34.60 7.11 -34.06
N ARG A 406 -35.68 6.47 -34.51
CA ARG A 406 -36.23 5.23 -33.92
C ARG A 406 -35.22 4.08 -33.96
N GLN A 407 -34.54 3.89 -35.09
CA GLN A 407 -33.50 2.86 -35.26
C GLN A 407 -32.28 3.12 -34.38
N TYR A 408 -31.81 4.39 -34.30
CA TYR A 408 -30.73 4.79 -33.40
C TYR A 408 -31.08 4.57 -31.93
N GLN A 409 -32.29 4.93 -31.51
CA GLN A 409 -32.77 4.68 -30.15
C GLN A 409 -32.80 3.18 -29.83
N GLN A 410 -33.34 2.35 -30.73
CA GLN A 410 -33.36 0.89 -30.57
C GLN A 410 -31.94 0.28 -30.50
N ALA A 411 -31.02 0.69 -31.38
CA ALA A 411 -29.64 0.24 -31.34
C ALA A 411 -28.95 0.60 -30.01
N ARG A 412 -29.18 1.82 -29.51
CA ARG A 412 -28.66 2.29 -28.22
C ARG A 412 -29.35 1.64 -27.01
N GLU A 413 -30.56 1.10 -27.15
CA GLU A 413 -31.20 0.27 -26.11
C GLU A 413 -30.68 -1.15 -26.12
N GLU A 414 -30.44 -1.72 -27.30
CA GLU A 414 -29.82 -3.02 -27.47
C GLU A 414 -28.38 -3.05 -26.94
N GLU A 415 -27.58 -2.03 -27.27
CA GLU A 415 -26.23 -1.84 -26.72
C GLU A 415 -26.25 -1.76 -25.18
N ARG A 416 -27.16 -0.97 -24.61
CA ARG A 416 -27.35 -0.88 -23.14
C ARG A 416 -27.74 -2.22 -22.53
N ARG A 417 -28.61 -3.00 -23.19
CA ARG A 417 -29.04 -4.34 -22.76
C ARG A 417 -27.88 -5.33 -22.80
N GLN A 418 -27.07 -5.32 -23.85
CA GLN A 418 -25.89 -6.19 -23.99
C GLN A 418 -24.79 -5.83 -22.99
N ASN A 419 -24.51 -4.53 -22.78
CA ASN A 419 -23.57 -4.07 -21.76
C ASN A 419 -24.03 -4.44 -20.34
N PHE A 420 -25.33 -4.30 -20.03
CA PHE A 420 -25.89 -4.75 -18.75
C PHE A 420 -25.78 -6.27 -18.56
N ALA A 421 -26.14 -7.06 -19.58
CA ALA A 421 -26.01 -8.52 -19.53
C ALA A 421 -24.56 -8.97 -19.34
N ARG A 422 -23.59 -8.29 -19.96
CA ARG A 422 -22.16 -8.53 -19.78
C ARG A 422 -21.70 -8.21 -18.35
N LEU A 423 -22.15 -7.09 -17.77
CA LEU A 423 -21.82 -6.73 -16.38
C LEU A 423 -22.38 -7.77 -15.38
N VAL A 424 -23.63 -8.20 -15.56
CA VAL A 424 -24.25 -9.26 -14.73
C VAL A 424 -23.49 -10.59 -14.88
N MET A 425 -23.08 -10.96 -16.10
CA MET A 425 -22.27 -12.16 -16.34
C MET A 425 -20.90 -12.09 -15.65
N MET A 426 -20.25 -10.93 -15.62
CA MET A 426 -18.95 -10.76 -14.99
C MET A 426 -19.02 -10.72 -13.45
N ASP A 427 -20.06 -10.11 -12.86
CA ASP A 427 -20.22 -10.17 -11.40
C ASP A 427 -20.60 -11.58 -10.91
N GLY A 428 -21.41 -12.31 -11.69
CA GLY A 428 -21.81 -13.70 -11.40
C GLY A 428 -20.71 -14.76 -11.50
N GLN A 429 -19.46 -14.39 -11.76
CA GLN A 429 -18.30 -15.31 -11.69
C GLN A 429 -17.73 -15.37 -10.27
N ASP A 430 -17.80 -16.52 -9.61
CA ASP A 430 -17.24 -16.70 -8.26
C ASP A 430 -15.73 -16.41 -8.19
N LEU A 431 -15.00 -16.65 -9.29
CA LEU A 431 -13.57 -16.41 -9.42
C LEU A 431 -13.28 -15.60 -10.68
N VAL A 432 -12.46 -14.56 -10.54
CA VAL A 432 -11.99 -13.73 -11.66
C VAL A 432 -10.64 -14.28 -12.15
N PRO A 433 -10.51 -14.72 -13.41
CA PRO A 433 -9.22 -15.14 -13.95
C PRO A 433 -8.29 -13.93 -14.19
N ASN A 434 -6.98 -14.16 -14.16
CA ASN A 434 -6.00 -13.15 -14.56
C ASN A 434 -6.10 -12.83 -16.07
N PRO A 435 -6.20 -11.55 -16.48
CA PRO A 435 -6.30 -11.18 -17.90
C PRO A 435 -4.95 -11.23 -18.63
N GLU A 436 -3.84 -11.12 -17.89
CA GLU A 436 -2.47 -11.03 -18.41
C GLU A 436 -1.55 -12.00 -17.65
N SER A 437 -0.42 -12.37 -18.25
CA SER A 437 0.56 -13.27 -17.64
C SER A 437 1.23 -12.64 -16.41
N VAL A 438 1.25 -13.35 -15.27
CA VAL A 438 1.71 -12.80 -13.98
C VAL A 438 2.38 -13.88 -13.13
N GLU A 439 3.32 -13.49 -12.27
CA GLU A 439 4.00 -14.41 -11.33
C GLU A 439 3.19 -14.55 -10.02
N CYS A 440 2.88 -15.78 -9.62
CA CYS A 440 2.31 -16.05 -8.30
C CYS A 440 3.35 -15.81 -7.19
N ARG A 441 3.16 -14.77 -6.37
CA ARG A 441 4.12 -14.37 -5.30
C ARG A 441 4.32 -15.38 -4.16
N ILE A 442 3.59 -16.50 -4.14
CA ILE A 442 3.73 -17.57 -3.13
C ILE A 442 4.66 -18.68 -3.64
N CYS A 443 4.39 -19.23 -4.83
CA CYS A 443 5.16 -20.35 -5.38
C CYS A 443 6.26 -19.94 -6.38
N TYR A 444 6.19 -18.70 -6.88
CA TYR A 444 7.01 -18.12 -7.96
C TYR A 444 6.86 -18.86 -9.30
N ALA A 445 5.64 -19.35 -9.57
CA ALA A 445 5.25 -19.86 -10.88
C ALA A 445 4.69 -18.72 -11.75
N GLY A 446 5.16 -18.62 -13.00
CA GLY A 446 4.52 -17.79 -14.01
C GLY A 446 3.19 -18.40 -14.46
N LEU A 447 2.13 -17.62 -14.37
CA LEU A 447 0.76 -17.98 -14.73
C LEU A 447 0.42 -17.37 -16.09
N GLN A 448 -0.14 -18.14 -17.02
CA GLN A 448 -0.70 -17.60 -18.26
C GLN A 448 -2.08 -16.97 -18.01
N PRO A 449 -2.62 -16.15 -18.94
CA PRO A 449 -3.99 -15.64 -18.81
C PRO A 449 -5.00 -16.78 -18.62
N GLY A 450 -5.70 -16.80 -17.48
CA GLY A 450 -6.64 -17.85 -17.08
C GLY A 450 -6.13 -18.84 -16.01
N ASP A 451 -4.82 -18.98 -15.81
CA ASP A 451 -4.24 -19.92 -14.83
C ASP A 451 -4.37 -19.42 -13.37
N GLY A 452 -4.38 -18.09 -13.19
CA GLY A 452 -4.38 -17.41 -11.91
C GLY A 452 -5.72 -16.80 -11.55
N ILE A 453 -5.96 -16.67 -10.24
CA ILE A 453 -7.15 -16.01 -9.69
C ILE A 453 -6.76 -14.62 -9.20
N LEU A 454 -7.49 -13.62 -9.67
CA LEU A 454 -7.41 -12.23 -9.29
C LEU A 454 -8.42 -11.96 -8.16
N LEU A 455 -7.94 -11.62 -6.95
CA LEU A 455 -8.81 -11.39 -5.80
C LEU A 455 -9.60 -10.09 -5.95
N ARG A 456 -10.93 -10.14 -5.76
CA ARG A 456 -11.86 -9.05 -6.10
C ARG A 456 -11.61 -7.75 -5.31
N GLU A 457 -11.27 -7.84 -4.02
CA GLU A 457 -11.08 -6.67 -3.15
C GLU A 457 -9.77 -5.91 -3.38
N CYS A 458 -8.73 -6.57 -3.90
CA CYS A 458 -7.36 -6.03 -3.87
C CYS A 458 -6.56 -6.23 -5.17
N LEU A 459 -7.11 -6.94 -6.16
CA LEU A 459 -6.53 -7.22 -7.48
C LEU A 459 -5.14 -7.90 -7.45
N HIS A 460 -4.79 -8.56 -6.33
CA HIS A 460 -3.60 -9.41 -6.27
C HIS A 460 -3.91 -10.78 -6.90
N CYS A 461 -2.93 -11.34 -7.63
CA CYS A 461 -3.10 -12.59 -8.37
C CYS A 461 -2.25 -13.74 -7.81
N PHE A 462 -2.85 -14.92 -7.70
CA PHE A 462 -2.22 -16.15 -7.21
C PHE A 462 -2.72 -17.38 -7.97
N CYS A 463 -1.95 -18.48 -7.97
CA CYS A 463 -2.45 -19.74 -8.51
C CYS A 463 -3.45 -20.41 -7.56
N ARG A 464 -4.34 -21.24 -8.12
CA ARG A 464 -5.46 -21.87 -7.40
C ARG A 464 -4.99 -22.70 -6.21
N GLU A 465 -3.88 -23.43 -6.36
CA GLU A 465 -3.30 -24.29 -5.33
C GLU A 465 -2.82 -23.49 -4.13
N CYS A 466 -2.15 -22.36 -4.37
CA CYS A 466 -1.62 -21.53 -3.28
C CYS A 466 -2.72 -20.86 -2.47
N LEU A 467 -3.80 -20.37 -3.11
CA LEU A 467 -4.95 -19.83 -2.38
C LEU A 467 -5.66 -20.93 -1.58
N ARG A 468 -5.84 -22.13 -2.15
CA ARG A 468 -6.38 -23.29 -1.43
C ARG A 468 -5.54 -23.67 -0.21
N SER A 469 -4.21 -23.67 -0.33
CA SER A 469 -3.32 -23.89 0.82
C SER A 469 -3.48 -22.81 1.90
N VAL A 470 -3.60 -21.53 1.52
CA VAL A 470 -3.81 -20.42 2.47
C VAL A 470 -5.16 -20.57 3.19
N ILE A 471 -6.24 -20.91 2.49
CA ILE A 471 -7.56 -21.21 3.09
C ILE A 471 -7.46 -22.34 4.11
N MET A 472 -6.82 -23.46 3.74
CA MET A 472 -6.73 -24.65 4.60
C MET A 472 -5.84 -24.46 5.83
N LEU A 473 -4.80 -23.61 5.73
CA LEU A 473 -3.88 -23.27 6.81
C LEU A 473 -4.35 -22.09 7.69
N SER A 474 -5.36 -21.33 7.27
CA SER A 474 -5.91 -20.22 8.06
C SER A 474 -6.60 -20.71 9.33
N GLU A 475 -6.04 -20.40 10.51
CA GLU A 475 -6.70 -20.67 11.80
C GLU A 475 -7.88 -19.71 12.04
N GLU A 476 -7.81 -18.50 11.50
CA GLU A 476 -8.88 -17.49 11.54
C GLU A 476 -10.00 -17.78 10.54
N PRO A 477 -11.26 -17.40 10.84
CA PRO A 477 -12.38 -17.50 9.91
C PRO A 477 -12.19 -16.59 8.68
N GLU A 478 -11.72 -15.36 8.88
CA GLU A 478 -11.47 -14.40 7.80
C GLU A 478 -10.10 -14.66 7.17
N VAL A 479 -10.08 -15.28 5.99
CA VAL A 479 -8.84 -15.62 5.28
C VAL A 479 -8.26 -14.36 4.63
N SER A 480 -7.13 -13.88 5.14
CA SER A 480 -6.48 -12.66 4.62
C SER A 480 -5.76 -12.88 3.28
N CYS A 481 -5.65 -11.80 2.49
CA CYS A 481 -4.91 -11.80 1.24
C CYS A 481 -3.41 -12.06 1.52
N PRO A 482 -2.81 -13.10 0.93
CA PRO A 482 -1.42 -13.48 1.23
C PRO A 482 -0.37 -12.53 0.62
N TYR A 483 -0.76 -11.46 -0.08
CA TYR A 483 0.19 -10.53 -0.69
C TYR A 483 1.01 -9.77 0.35
N ARG A 484 2.34 -9.80 0.18
CA ARG A 484 3.30 -8.93 0.87
C ARG A 484 4.54 -8.70 0.00
N ASP A 485 5.15 -7.53 0.15
CA ASP A 485 6.48 -7.18 -0.33
C ASP A 485 7.26 -6.42 0.75
N ASP A 486 8.44 -5.88 0.40
CA ASP A 486 9.33 -5.19 1.35
C ASP A 486 8.76 -3.89 1.95
N THR A 487 7.65 -3.39 1.40
CA THR A 487 7.05 -2.09 1.80
C THR A 487 5.55 -2.15 2.12
N TYR A 488 4.84 -3.17 1.64
CA TYR A 488 3.39 -3.30 1.79
C TYR A 488 2.96 -4.75 2.11
N SER A 489 2.01 -4.89 3.03
CA SER A 489 1.25 -6.12 3.25
C SER A 489 -0.23 -5.84 3.06
N CYS A 490 -0.95 -6.75 2.38
CA CYS A 490 -2.35 -6.54 2.05
C CYS A 490 -3.26 -6.84 3.24
N SER A 491 -4.12 -5.88 3.59
CA SER A 491 -5.12 -5.99 4.67
C SER A 491 -6.52 -6.39 4.19
N CYS A 492 -6.68 -6.72 2.90
CA CYS A 492 -7.92 -7.22 2.34
C CYS A 492 -8.08 -8.74 2.61
N PHE A 493 -9.30 -9.26 2.48
CA PHE A 493 -9.64 -10.65 2.73
C PHE A 493 -10.21 -11.32 1.46
N LEU A 494 -10.15 -12.65 1.41
CA LEU A 494 -10.82 -13.45 0.37
C LEU A 494 -12.34 -13.46 0.64
N GLN A 495 -13.15 -13.27 -0.39
CA GLN A 495 -14.61 -13.35 -0.26
C GLN A 495 -15.06 -14.82 -0.09
N GLU A 496 -16.19 -15.04 0.61
CA GLU A 496 -16.82 -16.37 0.75
C GLU A 496 -17.02 -17.07 -0.62
N ARG A 497 -17.44 -16.32 -1.66
CA ARG A 497 -17.59 -16.86 -3.02
C ARG A 497 -16.28 -17.38 -3.62
N GLU A 498 -15.18 -16.68 -3.36
CA GLU A 498 -13.85 -17.06 -3.85
C GLU A 498 -13.37 -18.31 -3.11
N ILE A 499 -13.49 -18.32 -1.78
CA ILE A 499 -13.17 -19.48 -0.93
C ILE A 499 -13.94 -20.71 -1.39
N ARG A 500 -15.27 -20.61 -1.51
CA ARG A 500 -16.17 -21.70 -1.91
C ARG A 500 -15.86 -22.29 -3.28
N ALA A 501 -15.34 -21.50 -4.21
CA ALA A 501 -14.96 -21.93 -5.55
C ALA A 501 -13.49 -22.38 -5.68
N LEU A 502 -12.67 -22.20 -4.63
CA LEU A 502 -11.27 -22.64 -4.55
C LEU A 502 -11.12 -24.01 -3.88
N VAL A 503 -11.93 -24.33 -2.87
CA VAL A 503 -11.93 -25.62 -2.16
C VAL A 503 -13.09 -26.55 -2.58
N PRO A 504 -12.93 -27.88 -2.50
CA PRO A 504 -14.05 -28.83 -2.55
C PRO A 504 -15.04 -28.62 -1.39
N ALA A 505 -16.28 -29.08 -1.56
CA ALA A 505 -17.34 -28.93 -0.55
C ALA A 505 -16.94 -29.45 0.86
N GLU A 506 -16.29 -30.61 0.96
CA GLU A 506 -15.82 -31.18 2.22
C GLU A 506 -14.74 -30.32 2.94
N GLU A 507 -13.95 -29.56 2.18
CA GLU A 507 -12.95 -28.63 2.73
C GLU A 507 -13.60 -27.29 3.10
N TYR A 508 -14.59 -26.85 2.32
CA TYR A 508 -15.41 -25.68 2.61
C TYR A 508 -16.22 -25.85 3.91
N GLU A 509 -16.89 -26.99 4.08
CA GLU A 509 -17.61 -27.33 5.31
C GLU A 509 -16.67 -27.39 6.52
N ARG A 510 -15.44 -27.90 6.34
CA ARG A 510 -14.41 -27.94 7.39
C ARG A 510 -13.90 -26.55 7.77
N TRP A 511 -13.76 -25.64 6.80
CA TRP A 511 -13.44 -24.23 7.05
C TRP A 511 -14.58 -23.50 7.76
N LEU A 512 -15.84 -23.67 7.33
CA LEU A 512 -17.02 -23.14 8.02
C LEU A 512 -17.10 -23.64 9.47
N GLN A 513 -16.90 -24.94 9.70
CA GLN A 513 -16.93 -25.53 11.05
C GLN A 513 -15.79 -25.00 11.93
N ARG A 514 -14.59 -24.77 11.37
CA ARG A 514 -13.49 -24.08 12.08
C ARG A 514 -13.90 -22.67 12.48
N GLY A 515 -14.50 -21.90 11.57
CA GLY A 515 -15.00 -20.55 11.85
C GLY A 515 -16.05 -20.52 12.96
N LEU A 516 -16.98 -21.49 12.98
CA LEU A 516 -17.96 -21.64 14.07
C LEU A 516 -17.30 -21.95 15.42
N SER A 517 -16.29 -22.82 15.47
CA SER A 517 -15.55 -23.12 16.72
C SER A 517 -14.69 -21.94 17.20
N VAL A 518 -14.13 -21.14 16.29
CA VAL A 518 -13.44 -19.89 16.66
C VAL A 518 -14.44 -18.86 17.20
N ALA A 519 -15.63 -18.73 16.60
CA ALA A 519 -16.68 -17.86 17.11
C ALA A 519 -17.19 -18.31 18.50
N GLU A 520 -17.41 -19.62 18.69
CA GLU A 520 -17.81 -20.19 19.98
C GLU A 520 -16.76 -19.91 21.08
N SER A 521 -15.48 -20.18 20.80
CA SER A 521 -14.39 -19.99 21.78
C SER A 521 -14.10 -18.53 22.13
N ARG A 522 -14.49 -17.58 21.28
CA ARG A 522 -14.38 -16.12 21.52
C ARG A 522 -15.65 -15.49 22.08
N CYS A 523 -16.75 -16.24 22.19
CA CYS A 523 -18.02 -15.74 22.68
C CYS A 523 -18.12 -15.87 24.20
N GLU A 524 -18.16 -14.75 24.91
CA GLU A 524 -18.47 -14.73 26.34
C GLU A 524 -19.86 -15.33 26.59
N GLY A 525 -19.99 -16.13 27.64
CA GLY A 525 -21.23 -16.89 27.91
C GLY A 525 -21.47 -18.09 26.99
N SER A 526 -20.48 -18.55 26.20
CA SER A 526 -20.62 -19.78 25.42
C SER A 526 -20.48 -21.07 26.26
N TYR A 527 -21.04 -22.17 25.75
CA TYR A 527 -20.88 -23.51 26.29
C TYR A 527 -21.14 -24.61 25.24
N HIS A 528 -20.10 -25.41 24.97
CA HIS A 528 -20.19 -26.64 24.18
C HIS A 528 -20.85 -27.77 24.97
N CYS A 529 -21.65 -28.61 24.33
CA CYS A 529 -22.23 -29.79 25.00
C CYS A 529 -21.12 -30.78 25.44
N ALA A 530 -21.18 -31.23 26.69
CA ALA A 530 -20.25 -32.22 27.23
C ALA A 530 -20.54 -33.68 26.79
N THR A 531 -21.31 -33.88 25.71
CA THR A 531 -21.47 -35.17 25.03
C THR A 531 -20.33 -35.32 24.02
N PRO A 532 -19.59 -36.44 23.99
CA PRO A 532 -18.55 -36.67 22.98
C PRO A 532 -19.08 -36.43 21.55
N ASP A 533 -18.24 -35.80 20.73
CA ASP A 533 -18.46 -35.54 19.30
C ASP A 533 -19.75 -34.74 18.94
N CYS A 534 -20.38 -34.11 19.93
CA CYS A 534 -21.65 -33.41 19.77
C CYS A 534 -21.49 -31.91 19.52
N LEU A 535 -21.50 -31.50 18.24
CA LEU A 535 -21.36 -30.12 17.73
C LEU A 535 -22.40 -29.07 18.25
N GLY A 536 -23.30 -29.45 19.16
CA GLY A 536 -24.35 -28.57 19.68
C GLY A 536 -23.89 -27.75 20.88
N TRP A 537 -23.83 -26.43 20.72
CA TRP A 537 -23.46 -25.46 21.75
C TRP A 537 -24.57 -24.42 22.00
N CYS A 538 -24.37 -23.53 22.97
CA CYS A 538 -25.21 -22.37 23.21
C CYS A 538 -24.42 -21.17 23.71
N VAL A 539 -24.93 -19.96 23.47
CA VAL A 539 -24.71 -18.80 24.34
C VAL A 539 -25.80 -18.82 25.42
N TYR A 540 -25.46 -18.54 26.67
CA TYR A 540 -26.41 -18.51 27.78
C TYR A 540 -26.20 -17.28 28.69
N GLU A 541 -27.29 -16.76 29.23
CA GLU A 541 -27.27 -15.78 30.32
C GLU A 541 -27.24 -16.50 31.68
N ASP A 542 -26.63 -15.91 32.71
CA ASP A 542 -26.46 -16.57 34.01
C ASP A 542 -27.76 -16.93 34.74
N THR A 543 -28.90 -16.42 34.26
CA THR A 543 -30.24 -16.81 34.72
C THR A 543 -30.49 -18.30 34.51
N VAL A 544 -29.90 -18.89 33.46
CA VAL A 544 -30.10 -20.27 33.01
C VAL A 544 -29.03 -21.21 33.59
N ASN A 545 -29.46 -22.29 34.26
CA ASN A 545 -28.57 -23.27 34.91
C ASN A 545 -28.41 -24.59 34.13
N VAL A 546 -29.24 -24.82 33.11
CA VAL A 546 -29.31 -26.08 32.34
C VAL A 546 -29.48 -25.77 30.85
N PHE A 547 -28.63 -26.38 30.02
CA PHE A 547 -28.72 -26.37 28.57
C PHE A 547 -29.24 -27.71 28.05
N HIS A 548 -30.38 -27.68 27.36
CA HIS A 548 -30.92 -28.82 26.61
C HIS A 548 -30.32 -28.80 25.20
N CYS A 549 -29.36 -29.67 24.91
CA CYS A 549 -28.65 -29.62 23.64
C CYS A 549 -29.60 -29.91 22.45
N PRO A 550 -29.72 -29.03 21.43
CA PRO A 550 -30.63 -29.25 20.31
C PRO A 550 -30.19 -30.42 19.42
N VAL A 551 -28.91 -30.82 19.47
CA VAL A 551 -28.35 -31.95 18.71
C VAL A 551 -28.60 -33.27 19.45
N CYS A 552 -27.85 -33.57 20.52
CA CYS A 552 -27.93 -34.86 21.23
C CYS A 552 -29.06 -34.98 22.26
N LYS A 553 -29.86 -33.92 22.49
CA LYS A 553 -30.97 -33.85 23.47
C LYS A 553 -30.59 -34.06 24.95
N LYS A 554 -29.30 -34.12 25.31
CA LYS A 554 -28.84 -34.26 26.70
C LYS A 554 -28.94 -32.97 27.52
N HIS A 555 -29.13 -33.15 28.83
CA HIS A 555 -29.18 -32.10 29.83
C HIS A 555 -27.77 -31.77 30.35
N ASN A 556 -27.26 -30.61 29.99
CA ASN A 556 -25.97 -30.13 30.46
C ASN A 556 -26.18 -29.15 31.61
N CYS A 557 -25.54 -29.35 32.75
CA CYS A 557 -25.52 -28.36 33.81
C CYS A 557 -24.47 -27.28 33.48
N LEU A 558 -24.92 -26.04 33.32
CA LEU A 558 -24.05 -24.91 33.00
C LEU A 558 -23.16 -24.52 34.19
N ILE A 559 -23.65 -24.73 35.43
CA ILE A 559 -22.90 -24.49 36.68
C ILE A 559 -21.73 -25.48 36.85
N CYS A 560 -22.00 -26.78 36.62
CA CYS A 560 -20.98 -27.84 36.76
C CYS A 560 -20.24 -28.12 35.44
N LYS A 561 -20.55 -27.38 34.37
CA LYS A 561 -20.02 -27.50 33.00
C LYS A 561 -19.98 -28.96 32.49
N SER A 562 -21.00 -29.75 32.82
CA SER A 562 -21.02 -31.22 32.63
C SER A 562 -22.44 -31.80 32.61
N ILE A 563 -22.58 -33.05 32.15
CA ILE A 563 -23.82 -33.82 32.16
C ILE A 563 -23.83 -34.74 33.40
N HIS A 564 -24.80 -34.55 34.30
CA HIS A 564 -24.97 -35.35 35.51
C HIS A 564 -26.46 -35.66 35.80
N GLU A 565 -27.13 -36.23 34.80
CA GLU A 565 -28.54 -36.63 34.88
C GLU A 565 -28.78 -37.57 36.08
N GLY A 566 -29.80 -37.27 36.90
CA GLY A 566 -30.13 -38.01 38.12
C GLY A 566 -29.39 -37.56 39.39
N MET A 567 -28.39 -36.68 39.31
CA MET A 567 -27.66 -36.15 40.46
C MET A 567 -27.80 -34.62 40.55
N ASN A 568 -27.94 -34.08 41.76
CA ASN A 568 -27.84 -32.63 41.97
C ASN A 568 -26.37 -32.15 41.98
N CYS A 569 -26.16 -30.84 41.80
CA CYS A 569 -24.82 -30.24 41.70
C CYS A 569 -23.90 -30.57 42.88
N LYS A 570 -24.45 -30.72 44.11
CA LYS A 570 -23.65 -31.13 45.28
C LYS A 570 -23.24 -32.58 45.18
N GLN A 571 -24.20 -33.49 44.97
CA GLN A 571 -23.94 -34.93 44.86
C GLN A 571 -22.90 -35.22 43.77
N TYR A 572 -22.99 -34.53 42.64
CA TYR A 572 -22.00 -34.62 41.57
C TYR A 572 -20.62 -34.10 41.98
N GLN A 573 -20.51 -32.94 42.63
CA GLN A 573 -19.23 -32.39 43.09
C GLN A 573 -18.58 -33.26 44.19
N ASP A 574 -19.37 -33.82 45.11
CA ASP A 574 -18.90 -34.73 46.18
C ASP A 574 -18.39 -36.07 45.59
N ASP A 575 -19.14 -36.67 44.66
CA ASP A 575 -18.74 -37.88 43.92
C ASP A 575 -17.49 -37.64 43.04
N LEU A 576 -17.45 -36.53 42.32
CA LEU A 576 -16.29 -36.14 41.50
C LEU A 576 -15.02 -36.01 42.35
N ALA A 577 -15.12 -35.40 43.54
CA ALA A 577 -14.00 -35.28 44.47
C ALA A 577 -13.54 -36.65 45.01
N ALA A 578 -14.46 -37.57 45.29
CA ALA A 578 -14.12 -38.95 45.68
C ALA A 578 -13.45 -39.72 44.52
N ARG A 579 -14.01 -39.65 43.30
CA ARG A 579 -13.47 -40.33 42.12
C ARG A 579 -12.13 -39.76 41.66
N ALA A 580 -11.89 -38.46 41.82
CA ALA A 580 -10.64 -37.79 41.46
C ALA A 580 -9.37 -38.40 42.11
N ILE A 581 -9.52 -39.13 43.22
CA ILE A 581 -8.41 -39.90 43.83
C ILE A 581 -7.85 -40.92 42.82
N ASN A 582 -8.72 -41.64 42.09
CA ASN A 582 -8.33 -42.75 41.21
C ASN A 582 -8.48 -42.45 39.72
N ASP A 583 -9.50 -41.67 39.32
CA ASP A 583 -9.84 -41.35 37.93
C ASP A 583 -9.19 -40.03 37.47
N SER A 584 -8.42 -40.08 36.38
CA SER A 584 -7.74 -38.92 35.79
C SER A 584 -8.66 -37.98 35.02
N ALA A 585 -9.84 -38.43 34.56
CA ALA A 585 -10.88 -37.55 34.01
C ALA A 585 -11.52 -36.74 35.14
N ALA A 586 -12.00 -37.39 36.21
CA ALA A 586 -12.51 -36.70 37.40
C ALA A 586 -11.49 -35.71 37.97
N ARG A 587 -10.20 -36.11 38.07
CA ARG A 587 -9.10 -35.24 38.52
C ARG A 587 -8.95 -33.96 37.69
N ARG A 588 -9.12 -34.03 36.36
CA ARG A 588 -9.10 -32.86 35.45
C ARG A 588 -10.30 -31.95 35.65
N THR A 589 -11.52 -32.49 35.76
CA THR A 589 -12.72 -31.69 36.02
C THR A 589 -12.66 -31.02 37.41
N THR A 590 -12.16 -31.71 38.43
CA THR A 590 -11.89 -31.12 39.75
C THR A 590 -10.83 -30.02 39.69
N HIS A 591 -9.79 -30.15 38.86
CA HIS A 591 -8.80 -29.10 38.66
C HIS A 591 -9.44 -27.85 38.03
N LEU A 592 -10.17 -28.00 36.91
CA LEU A 592 -10.89 -26.91 36.24
C LEU A 592 -11.81 -26.13 37.19
N LEU A 593 -12.63 -26.84 37.97
CA LEU A 593 -13.53 -26.23 38.95
C LEU A 593 -12.79 -25.45 40.06
N ASN A 594 -11.58 -25.88 40.44
CA ASN A 594 -10.76 -25.11 41.38
C ASN A 594 -10.08 -23.90 40.70
N THR A 595 -9.67 -24.01 39.43
CA THR A 595 -9.12 -22.89 38.66
C THR A 595 -10.12 -21.73 38.54
N LEU A 596 -11.40 -22.01 38.26
CA LEU A 596 -12.47 -21.00 38.26
C LEU A 596 -12.65 -20.30 39.63
N VAL A 597 -12.40 -21.02 40.73
CA VAL A 597 -12.44 -20.45 42.10
C VAL A 597 -11.19 -19.60 42.40
N GLN A 598 -10.07 -19.86 41.72
CA GLN A 598 -8.81 -19.12 41.85
C GLN A 598 -8.77 -17.86 40.97
N SER A 599 -9.28 -17.91 39.72
CA SER A 599 -9.43 -16.74 38.85
C SER A 599 -10.43 -15.72 39.41
N GLY A 600 -11.40 -16.21 40.21
CA GLY A 600 -12.42 -15.39 40.85
C GLY A 600 -13.73 -15.31 40.08
N GLU A 601 -13.90 -16.11 39.01
CA GLU A 601 -15.16 -16.35 38.31
C GLU A 601 -16.15 -17.18 39.15
N ALA A 602 -15.61 -18.03 40.02
CA ALA A 602 -16.36 -18.88 40.94
C ALA A 602 -16.00 -18.65 42.42
N MET A 603 -16.87 -19.11 43.32
CA MET A 603 -16.61 -19.18 44.76
C MET A 603 -17.25 -20.43 45.38
N ARG A 604 -16.81 -20.80 46.58
CA ARG A 604 -17.47 -21.85 47.38
C ARG A 604 -18.59 -21.24 48.23
N CYS A 605 -19.75 -21.89 48.26
CA CYS A 605 -20.87 -21.49 49.09
C CYS A 605 -20.49 -21.58 50.59
N PRO A 606 -20.63 -20.50 51.38
CA PRO A 606 -20.19 -20.48 52.78
C PRO A 606 -20.98 -21.43 53.70
N GLN A 607 -22.17 -21.88 53.28
CA GLN A 607 -23.02 -22.78 54.07
C GLN A 607 -22.88 -24.26 53.71
N CYS A 608 -22.59 -24.61 52.45
CA CYS A 608 -22.63 -26.00 51.97
C CYS A 608 -21.44 -26.45 51.10
N GLY A 609 -20.44 -25.59 50.89
CA GLY A 609 -19.16 -25.93 50.26
C GLY A 609 -19.16 -26.05 48.72
N ILE A 610 -20.34 -26.19 48.09
CA ILE A 610 -20.46 -26.30 46.63
C ILE A 610 -19.86 -25.09 45.91
N ILE A 611 -19.39 -25.30 44.69
CA ILE A 611 -18.92 -24.22 43.83
C ILE A 611 -20.11 -23.56 43.13
N VAL A 612 -20.15 -22.23 43.16
CA VAL A 612 -21.12 -21.36 42.46
C VAL A 612 -20.36 -20.32 41.62
N GLN A 613 -20.83 -20.05 40.41
CA GLN A 613 -20.26 -19.04 39.50
C GLN A 613 -20.93 -17.67 39.74
N LYS A 614 -20.29 -16.57 39.31
CA LYS A 614 -20.92 -15.24 39.36
C LYS A 614 -22.15 -15.18 38.46
N ARG A 615 -23.03 -14.21 38.70
CA ARG A 615 -23.94 -13.64 37.70
C ARG A 615 -23.47 -12.24 37.35
N ASP A 616 -23.47 -11.86 36.07
CA ASP A 616 -22.89 -10.61 35.64
C ASP A 616 -23.63 -9.38 36.15
N GLY A 617 -22.86 -8.33 36.44
CA GLY A 617 -23.28 -7.16 37.22
C GLY A 617 -23.65 -7.45 38.69
N CYS A 618 -24.14 -8.65 39.01
CA CYS A 618 -24.86 -8.95 40.24
C CYS A 618 -23.97 -9.56 41.33
N ASP A 619 -23.76 -8.79 42.41
CA ASP A 619 -23.07 -9.29 43.60
C ASP A 619 -23.98 -10.05 44.58
N TRP A 620 -25.26 -10.23 44.26
CA TRP A 620 -26.20 -11.06 45.04
C TRP A 620 -26.41 -12.42 44.37
N LEU A 621 -26.12 -13.49 45.12
CA LEU A 621 -26.33 -14.85 44.65
C LEU A 621 -27.21 -15.62 45.64
N ARG A 622 -27.98 -16.57 45.14
CA ARG A 622 -28.71 -17.54 45.97
C ARG A 622 -28.24 -18.94 45.61
N CYS A 623 -27.75 -19.69 46.60
CA CYS A 623 -27.24 -21.04 46.39
C CYS A 623 -28.34 -21.96 45.83
N THR A 624 -28.04 -22.68 44.75
CA THR A 624 -29.01 -23.59 44.10
C THR A 624 -29.34 -24.82 44.94
N VAL A 625 -28.46 -25.23 45.87
CA VAL A 625 -28.65 -26.43 46.71
C VAL A 625 -29.16 -26.10 48.12
N CYS A 626 -28.53 -25.16 48.84
CA CYS A 626 -28.90 -24.83 50.23
C CYS A 626 -29.68 -23.52 50.37
N HIS A 627 -29.99 -22.83 49.26
CA HIS A 627 -30.77 -21.59 49.18
C HIS A 627 -30.29 -20.39 50.01
N THR A 628 -29.14 -20.50 50.67
CA THR A 628 -28.41 -19.40 51.31
C THR A 628 -28.16 -18.29 50.31
N GLU A 629 -28.54 -17.07 50.69
CA GLU A 629 -28.18 -15.86 49.97
C GLU A 629 -26.77 -15.42 50.36
N ILE A 630 -25.98 -15.03 49.36
CA ILE A 630 -24.54 -14.81 49.42
C ILE A 630 -24.27 -13.44 48.79
N CYS A 631 -23.31 -12.70 49.35
CA CYS A 631 -22.71 -11.55 48.70
C CYS A 631 -21.38 -11.96 48.07
N TRP A 632 -21.24 -11.74 46.76
CA TRP A 632 -20.03 -12.10 45.99
C TRP A 632 -18.76 -11.45 46.57
N VAL A 633 -18.86 -10.16 46.87
CA VAL A 633 -17.71 -9.33 47.24
C VAL A 633 -17.18 -9.63 48.64
N THR A 634 -18.05 -10.01 49.58
CA THR A 634 -17.64 -10.48 50.92
C THR A 634 -17.39 -11.99 50.97
N ARG A 635 -17.71 -12.73 49.88
CA ARG A 635 -17.70 -14.20 49.76
C ARG A 635 -18.45 -14.91 50.92
N GLY A 636 -19.41 -14.23 51.55
CA GLY A 636 -20.13 -14.67 52.76
C GLY A 636 -21.65 -14.48 52.67
N PRO A 637 -22.42 -14.90 53.69
CA PRO A 637 -23.88 -14.77 53.70
C PRO A 637 -24.35 -13.31 53.55
N ARG A 638 -25.47 -13.08 52.85
CA ARG A 638 -26.11 -11.76 52.78
C ARG A 638 -26.64 -11.32 54.15
N TRP A 639 -27.29 -12.26 54.85
CA TRP A 639 -28.03 -12.03 56.08
C TRP A 639 -27.32 -12.64 57.31
N GLY A 640 -27.75 -12.23 58.50
CA GLY A 640 -27.35 -12.84 59.77
C GLY A 640 -27.95 -14.25 60.00
N PRO A 641 -27.58 -14.90 61.12
CA PRO A 641 -27.92 -16.30 61.39
C PRO A 641 -29.44 -16.58 61.55
N ARG A 642 -30.29 -15.56 61.69
CA ARG A 642 -31.75 -15.72 61.74
C ARG A 642 -32.42 -15.76 60.36
N GLY A 643 -31.66 -15.64 59.27
CA GLY A 643 -32.17 -15.73 57.90
C GLY A 643 -32.57 -14.38 57.28
N PRO A 644 -33.36 -14.37 56.18
CA PRO A 644 -33.69 -13.16 55.44
C PRO A 644 -34.23 -12.02 56.29
N GLY A 645 -33.67 -10.82 56.11
CA GLY A 645 -33.97 -9.64 56.92
C GLY A 645 -33.12 -9.48 58.19
N ASP A 646 -32.37 -10.50 58.62
CA ASP A 646 -31.46 -10.38 59.76
C ASP A 646 -30.23 -9.53 59.39
N THR A 647 -30.10 -8.37 60.05
CA THR A 647 -28.99 -7.43 59.88
C THR A 647 -28.01 -7.43 61.06
N SER A 648 -28.14 -8.38 62.00
CA SER A 648 -27.17 -8.58 63.09
C SER A 648 -25.84 -9.19 62.60
N GLY A 649 -25.83 -9.78 61.40
CA GLY A 649 -24.65 -10.31 60.71
C GLY A 649 -24.78 -10.20 59.20
N GLY A 650 -24.07 -11.07 58.47
CA GLY A 650 -24.06 -11.09 57.01
C GLY A 650 -23.24 -9.95 56.38
N CYS A 651 -23.42 -9.69 55.08
CA CYS A 651 -22.71 -8.64 54.36
C CYS A 651 -23.22 -7.22 54.71
N ARG A 652 -24.44 -7.10 55.24
CA ARG A 652 -25.09 -5.82 55.62
C ARG A 652 -25.20 -4.80 54.48
N CYS A 653 -25.20 -5.24 53.22
CA CYS A 653 -25.40 -4.35 52.07
C CYS A 653 -26.80 -3.73 52.07
N ASN A 654 -26.91 -2.48 51.61
CA ASN A 654 -28.10 -1.62 51.63
C ASN A 654 -28.66 -1.30 53.03
N VAL A 655 -28.03 -1.76 54.12
CA VAL A 655 -28.34 -1.26 55.48
C VAL A 655 -27.94 0.22 55.55
N ASN A 656 -28.90 1.07 55.94
CA ASN A 656 -28.76 2.53 55.93
C ASN A 656 -28.27 3.10 54.58
N ASN A 657 -28.73 2.51 53.46
CA ASN A 657 -28.33 2.86 52.08
C ASN A 657 -26.81 2.80 51.82
N ARG A 658 -26.04 2.01 52.59
CA ARG A 658 -24.60 1.82 52.39
C ARG A 658 -24.29 0.49 51.70
N LYS A 659 -23.31 0.54 50.78
CA LYS A 659 -22.71 -0.66 50.17
C LYS A 659 -21.91 -1.44 51.21
N CYS A 660 -21.90 -2.78 51.12
CA CYS A 660 -21.11 -3.63 52.01
C CYS A 660 -19.59 -3.50 51.79
N HIS A 661 -19.17 -3.10 50.59
CA HIS A 661 -17.77 -2.94 50.20
C HIS A 661 -17.67 -1.95 49.02
N PRO A 662 -16.58 -1.16 48.87
CA PRO A 662 -16.45 -0.18 47.78
C PRO A 662 -16.55 -0.78 46.37
N LYS A 663 -16.06 -2.02 46.17
CA LYS A 663 -16.17 -2.75 44.89
C LYS A 663 -17.55 -3.37 44.62
N CYS A 664 -18.55 -3.17 45.49
CA CYS A 664 -19.88 -3.72 45.24
C CYS A 664 -20.62 -2.90 44.17
N GLN A 665 -21.13 -3.56 43.12
CA GLN A 665 -21.86 -2.93 42.02
C GLN A 665 -23.30 -2.55 42.40
N ASN A 666 -23.86 -3.21 43.43
CA ASN A 666 -25.26 -3.14 43.90
C ASN A 666 -26.31 -3.76 42.95
N CYS A 667 -26.69 -5.00 43.24
CA CYS A 667 -27.93 -5.64 42.76
C CYS A 667 -28.60 -6.37 43.95
N HIS A 668 -29.02 -5.61 44.95
CA HIS A 668 -29.37 -6.12 46.30
C HIS A 668 -30.76 -5.69 46.77
#